data_AF-A0A0S8FQR0-F1
#
_entry.id   AF-A0A0S8FQR0-F1
#
_cell.length_a   1.000
_cell.length_b   1.000
_cell.length_c   1.000
_cell.angle_alpha   90.00
_cell.angle_beta   90.00
_cell.angle_gamma   90.00
#
_symmetry.space_group_name_H-M   'P 1'
#
loop_
_entity.id
_entity.type
_entity.pdbx_description
1 polymer ?
#
loop_
_entity_poly.entity_id
_entity_poly.type
_entity_poly.pdbx_seq_one_letter_code
_entity_poly.pdbx_strand_id
1 'polypeptide(L)'
;MVSNVSFALVNADADLAVTFDLADGDGVALTGYDEVQRAYYNDGGTRTDLRDPATGELTVATLEENATAGNYTITVAGAGPLATTNLRWLFRIIRDDVRETRTYFYADNPASPFAAPAAVTAEGCEACHGPEGIPVHGGPFIASEGAEVCLVCHGSDESDDPEVVPSLAYVTHGVHNSSNHPDGEWVYDPTDPESDVFHVTYPTYMNNCSVCHETTDQLAAANSMALTDANCFTCHFTTAGIPFTPGSTAEATHAAIPDGCQNCHAGQISGLPQTVTEAHNGATTERGGVIWEGEDTSVTEGAKIAWTITSVADDGTDLTITWTASYDGTPYDPCNDVPSSTVPFAFHEIPPLTRPDGTTQNRNNLSILRNYAQGADFILGTNANAAGQPGSSPAVNTDNTTCASNVATTVVPVETTTAKYGRVAIQGKPWVVAIDPDDSDGVMQVRAKTPTFDWVVGTGGAAPPRRTVVDSGLCLNCHRGSLYQHGGNRVDNVDMCMLCHNVAANDEYVRVDEFGVVASESYDGRAGQAFGMKELAHGVHPAGATGNPVVVYRGRGIYGWATSEDQLRNWPSGANCTQADGDTGDNYFTVVGSEDAPADGSDPCQPHNFHAPTFPRGLYDCAACHPATFDDLLPEPKVAMATTVEAGAPPFGGESGQINDVLQGVQTTSCVTCHAGGAAKGHAYQNGWTPQAFPEGRKTIIDAN
;
A
#
# COMPACT_ATOMS: atom_id res chain seq x y z
N MET A 1 16.00 -12.05 21.08
CA MET A 1 16.08 -10.67 21.57
C MET A 1 17.30 -10.51 22.45
N VAL A 2 18.11 -9.48 22.19
CA VAL A 2 19.27 -9.10 23.02
C VAL A 2 18.86 -7.98 23.97
N SER A 3 19.36 -8.01 25.20
CA SER A 3 19.06 -6.99 26.23
C SER A 3 20.22 -6.82 27.20
N ASN A 4 20.14 -5.81 28.08
CA ASN A 4 21.12 -5.55 29.14
C ASN A 4 22.57 -5.44 28.65
N VAL A 5 22.76 -4.87 27.46
CA VAL A 5 24.09 -4.68 26.87
C VAL A 5 24.90 -3.69 27.71
N SER A 6 26.12 -4.06 28.07
CA SER A 6 27.02 -3.25 28.88
C SER A 6 28.48 -3.42 28.45
N PHE A 7 29.26 -2.34 28.57
CA PHE A 7 30.67 -2.29 28.17
C PHE A 7 31.57 -2.12 29.40
N ALA A 8 32.69 -2.83 29.44
CA ALA A 8 33.68 -2.74 30.51
C ALA A 8 35.10 -2.94 29.98
N LEU A 9 36.06 -2.22 30.56
CA LEU A 9 37.48 -2.45 30.33
C LEU A 9 37.93 -3.73 31.03
N VAL A 10 38.74 -4.55 30.34
CA VAL A 10 39.37 -5.75 30.89
C VAL A 10 40.85 -5.81 30.53
N ASN A 11 41.59 -6.75 31.14
CA ASN A 11 43.02 -6.95 30.88
C ASN A 11 43.88 -5.68 31.03
N ALA A 12 43.73 -4.99 32.17
CA ALA A 12 44.43 -3.72 32.46
C ALA A 12 44.18 -2.64 31.40
N ASP A 13 42.90 -2.52 31.00
CA ASP A 13 42.40 -1.55 30.03
C ASP A 13 42.90 -1.75 28.59
N ALA A 14 43.42 -2.95 28.27
CA ALA A 14 43.84 -3.31 26.93
C ALA A 14 42.66 -3.71 26.03
N ASP A 15 41.66 -4.37 26.61
CA ASP A 15 40.55 -5.00 25.87
C ASP A 15 39.20 -4.44 26.32
N LEU A 16 38.19 -4.61 25.47
CA LEU A 16 36.80 -4.20 25.74
C LEU A 16 35.90 -5.43 25.86
N ALA A 17 35.21 -5.58 26.98
CA ALA A 17 34.21 -6.61 27.20
C ALA A 17 32.80 -6.05 26.98
N VAL A 18 31.97 -6.76 26.23
CA VAL A 18 30.57 -6.44 25.95
C VAL A 18 29.70 -7.57 26.52
N THR A 19 28.97 -7.29 27.59
CA THR A 19 28.12 -8.29 28.26
C THR A 19 26.65 -8.03 27.95
N PHE A 20 25.89 -9.08 27.64
CA PHE A 20 24.48 -8.99 27.25
C PHE A 20 23.69 -10.24 27.61
N ASP A 21 22.38 -10.12 27.66
CA ASP A 21 21.43 -11.23 27.80
C ASP A 21 20.75 -11.55 26.47
N LEU A 22 20.58 -12.83 26.17
CA LEU A 22 19.93 -13.35 24.97
C LEU A 22 18.77 -14.28 25.33
N ALA A 23 17.59 -13.97 24.83
CA ALA A 23 16.36 -14.76 25.04
C ALA A 23 15.51 -14.85 23.77
N ASP A 24 14.57 -15.79 23.70
CA ASP A 24 13.56 -15.85 22.64
C ASP A 24 12.44 -14.81 22.85
N GLY A 25 11.43 -14.82 21.97
CA GLY A 25 10.28 -13.90 22.05
C GLY A 25 9.43 -14.05 23.31
N ASP A 26 9.51 -15.20 24.00
CA ASP A 26 8.79 -15.48 25.25
C ASP A 26 9.65 -15.18 26.49
N GLY A 27 10.87 -14.67 26.29
CA GLY A 27 11.82 -14.35 27.36
C GLY A 27 12.55 -15.58 27.92
N VAL A 28 12.55 -16.71 27.21
CA VAL A 28 13.33 -17.89 27.59
C VAL A 28 14.79 -17.70 27.15
N ALA A 29 15.71 -17.85 28.09
CA ALA A 29 17.15 -17.72 27.84
C ALA A 29 17.62 -18.68 26.73
N LEU A 30 18.31 -18.12 25.72
CA LEU A 30 18.89 -18.87 24.62
C LEU A 30 20.35 -19.20 24.92
N THR A 31 20.68 -20.49 24.94
CA THR A 31 21.99 -21.02 25.33
C THR A 31 22.76 -21.61 24.15
N GLY A 32 24.08 -21.77 24.32
CA GLY A 32 24.95 -22.48 23.38
C GLY A 32 25.44 -21.66 22.18
N TYR A 33 25.31 -20.34 22.18
CA TYR A 33 25.99 -19.50 21.18
C TYR A 33 27.50 -19.52 21.44
N ASP A 34 28.28 -19.76 20.39
CA ASP A 34 29.69 -20.15 20.53
C ASP A 34 30.66 -19.33 19.66
N GLU A 35 30.15 -18.49 18.77
CA GLU A 35 30.98 -17.70 17.86
C GLU A 35 30.46 -16.28 17.65
N VAL A 36 31.39 -15.31 17.62
CA VAL A 36 31.16 -14.00 16.99
C VAL A 36 31.59 -14.12 15.52
N GLN A 37 30.64 -14.01 14.60
CA GLN A 37 30.91 -14.16 13.18
C GLN A 37 31.26 -12.84 12.50
N ARG A 38 30.77 -11.71 13.05
CA ARG A 38 31.08 -10.35 12.60
C ARG A 38 31.10 -9.39 13.78
N ALA A 39 31.99 -8.40 13.72
CA ALA A 39 32.01 -7.29 14.65
C ALA A 39 32.47 -6.02 13.91
N TYR A 40 31.73 -4.93 14.11
CA TYR A 40 31.98 -3.63 13.50
C TYR A 40 31.83 -2.53 14.55
N TYR A 41 32.48 -1.39 14.30
CA TYR A 41 32.08 -0.14 14.94
C TYR A 41 32.10 1.03 13.96
N ASN A 42 31.38 2.11 14.29
CA ASN A 42 31.39 3.36 13.55
C ASN A 42 31.55 4.53 14.53
N ASP A 43 32.29 5.56 14.15
CA ASP A 43 32.54 6.79 14.92
C ASP A 43 31.72 8.00 14.47
N GLY A 44 30.76 7.78 13.57
CA GLY A 44 29.91 8.81 12.97
C GLY A 44 30.45 9.33 11.64
N GLY A 45 31.62 8.87 11.21
CA GLY A 45 32.21 9.21 9.91
C GLY A 45 32.85 8.03 9.21
N THR A 46 33.43 7.08 9.94
CA THR A 46 34.10 5.90 9.38
C THR A 46 33.65 4.62 10.07
N ARG A 47 33.18 3.66 9.26
CA ARG A 47 33.00 2.28 9.68
C ARG A 47 34.34 1.55 9.72
N THR A 48 34.63 0.87 10.83
CA THR A 48 35.73 -0.09 10.98
C THR A 48 35.22 -1.53 11.09
N ASP A 49 35.79 -2.39 10.26
CA ASP A 49 35.64 -3.85 10.34
C ASP A 49 36.74 -4.45 11.23
N LEU A 50 36.37 -5.31 12.19
CA LEU A 50 37.30 -5.94 13.11
C LEU A 50 37.91 -7.25 12.60
N ARG A 51 37.61 -7.66 11.37
CA ARG A 51 38.25 -8.81 10.73
C ARG A 51 39.68 -8.49 10.32
N ASP A 52 40.53 -9.52 10.34
CA ASP A 52 41.89 -9.42 9.82
C ASP A 52 41.82 -9.08 8.30
N PRO A 53 42.41 -7.97 7.83
CA PRO A 53 42.30 -7.55 6.44
C PRO A 53 42.92 -8.53 5.43
N ALA A 54 43.85 -9.38 5.86
CA ALA A 54 44.55 -10.33 4.99
C ALA A 54 43.85 -11.70 4.92
N THR A 55 43.13 -12.10 5.97
CA THR A 55 42.45 -13.41 6.03
C THR A 55 40.94 -13.32 6.00
N GLY A 56 40.37 -12.17 6.33
CA GLY A 56 38.93 -11.97 6.51
C GLY A 56 38.36 -12.68 7.75
N GLU A 57 39.20 -13.27 8.60
CA GLU A 57 38.78 -13.95 9.83
C GLU A 57 38.64 -12.96 10.99
N LEU A 58 37.61 -13.16 11.83
CA LEU A 58 37.44 -12.38 13.05
C LEU A 58 38.29 -12.98 14.16
N THR A 59 39.53 -12.49 14.32
CA THR A 59 40.49 -13.03 15.31
C THR A 59 40.53 -12.23 16.62
N VAL A 60 39.94 -11.03 16.63
CA VAL A 60 40.02 -10.09 17.76
C VAL A 60 38.82 -10.14 18.68
N ALA A 61 37.73 -10.83 18.32
CA ALA A 61 36.54 -10.95 19.14
C ALA A 61 36.27 -12.43 19.51
N THR A 62 36.06 -12.69 20.80
CA THR A 62 35.71 -14.02 21.33
C THR A 62 34.38 -13.95 22.07
N LEU A 63 33.58 -15.02 22.03
CA LEU A 63 32.30 -15.14 22.72
C LEU A 63 32.39 -16.20 23.82
N GLU A 64 31.92 -15.87 25.01
CA GLU A 64 31.78 -16.82 26.12
C GLU A 64 30.38 -16.72 26.74
N GLU A 65 29.74 -17.87 26.98
CA GLU A 65 28.54 -17.93 27.82
C GLU A 65 28.94 -17.87 29.30
N ASN A 66 28.35 -16.95 30.04
CA ASN A 66 28.59 -16.77 31.46
C ASN A 66 27.87 -17.84 32.30
N ALA A 67 28.12 -17.85 33.60
CA ALA A 67 27.50 -18.83 34.52
C ALA A 67 25.96 -18.75 34.57
N THR A 68 25.39 -17.60 34.21
CA THR A 68 23.95 -17.41 34.08
C THR A 68 23.54 -17.76 32.65
N ALA A 69 22.63 -18.73 32.50
CA ALA A 69 22.17 -19.18 31.19
C ALA A 69 21.63 -18.01 30.34
N GLY A 70 22.08 -17.95 29.09
CA GLY A 70 21.71 -16.88 28.16
C GLY A 70 22.37 -15.53 28.42
N ASN A 71 23.27 -15.42 29.41
CA ASN A 71 24.12 -14.25 29.59
C ASN A 71 25.48 -14.52 28.94
N TYR A 72 25.95 -13.61 28.11
CA TYR A 72 27.18 -13.78 27.33
C TYR A 72 28.09 -12.57 27.47
N THR A 73 29.39 -12.80 27.25
CA THR A 73 30.39 -11.75 27.12
C THR A 73 31.17 -11.92 25.83
N ILE A 74 31.20 -10.86 25.01
CA ILE A 74 32.15 -10.71 23.91
C ILE A 74 33.38 -9.98 24.44
N THR A 75 34.59 -10.53 24.24
CA THR A 75 35.84 -9.81 24.51
C THR A 75 36.49 -9.40 23.21
N VAL A 76 36.64 -8.09 23.00
CA VAL A 76 37.31 -7.50 21.84
C VAL A 76 38.74 -7.09 22.23
N ALA A 77 39.71 -7.88 21.77
CA ALA A 77 41.13 -7.69 22.04
C ALA A 77 41.64 -6.36 21.44
N GLY A 78 42.38 -5.59 22.23
CA GLY A 78 42.97 -4.31 21.81
C GLY A 78 41.99 -3.13 21.71
N ALA A 79 40.70 -3.34 21.96
CA ALA A 79 39.68 -2.29 21.88
C ALA A 79 39.55 -1.44 23.15
N GLY A 80 40.32 -1.69 24.21
CA GLY A 80 40.29 -0.90 25.45
C GLY A 80 40.46 0.61 25.25
N PRO A 81 41.40 1.09 24.40
CA PRO A 81 41.55 2.51 24.08
C PRO A 81 40.31 3.16 23.43
N LEU A 82 39.40 2.37 22.85
CA LEU A 82 38.19 2.86 22.19
C LEU A 82 37.03 3.11 23.19
N ALA A 83 37.15 2.64 24.44
CA ALA A 83 36.06 2.67 25.41
C ALA A 83 35.53 4.08 25.74
N THR A 84 36.34 5.12 25.53
CA THR A 84 35.98 6.52 25.79
C THR A 84 35.55 7.30 24.55
N THR A 85 35.61 6.69 23.37
CA THR A 85 35.19 7.30 22.11
C THR A 85 33.73 6.95 21.86
N ASN A 86 32.88 7.92 21.51
CA ASN A 86 31.50 7.65 21.12
C ASN A 86 31.50 6.79 19.86
N LEU A 87 31.08 5.53 20.01
CA LEU A 87 31.05 4.55 18.94
C LEU A 87 29.74 3.80 18.98
N ARG A 88 29.22 3.46 17.80
CA ARG A 88 28.18 2.43 17.67
C ARG A 88 28.80 1.12 17.25
N TRP A 89 28.55 0.08 18.01
CA TRP A 89 29.02 -1.28 17.77
C TRP A 89 27.92 -2.13 17.19
N LEU A 90 28.27 -3.06 16.30
CA LEU A 90 27.38 -4.11 15.80
C LEU A 90 28.08 -5.46 15.89
N PHE A 91 27.38 -6.45 16.43
CA PHE A 91 27.87 -7.82 16.53
C PHE A 91 26.90 -8.77 15.84
N ARG A 92 27.45 -9.80 15.17
CA ARG A 92 26.70 -10.98 14.73
C ARG A 92 27.22 -12.19 15.46
N ILE A 93 26.36 -12.81 16.25
CA ILE A 93 26.65 -14.07 16.94
C ILE A 93 25.90 -15.24 16.29
N ILE A 94 26.45 -16.43 16.40
CA ILE A 94 25.87 -17.65 15.83
C ILE A 94 26.07 -18.81 16.82
N ARG A 95 25.23 -19.84 16.68
CA ARG A 95 25.35 -21.12 17.37
C ARG A 95 25.62 -22.22 16.36
N ASP A 96 26.66 -23.02 16.60
CA ASP A 96 27.00 -24.23 15.83
C ASP A 96 27.18 -23.97 14.31
N ASP A 97 27.53 -22.75 13.90
CA ASP A 97 27.54 -22.28 12.50
C ASP A 97 26.21 -22.51 11.74
N VAL A 98 25.08 -22.54 12.46
CA VAL A 98 23.74 -22.72 11.86
C VAL A 98 23.14 -21.36 11.52
N ARG A 99 22.89 -21.11 10.23
CA ARG A 99 22.41 -19.81 9.71
C ARG A 99 21.16 -19.30 10.42
N GLU A 100 20.21 -20.17 10.72
CA GLU A 100 18.93 -19.87 11.37
C GLU A 100 19.10 -19.41 12.82
N THR A 101 20.27 -19.60 13.42
CA THR A 101 20.57 -19.16 14.78
C THR A 101 21.21 -17.77 14.82
N ARG A 102 21.59 -17.20 13.67
CA ARG A 102 22.27 -15.90 13.61
C ARG A 102 21.45 -14.84 14.32
N THR A 103 22.12 -14.09 15.19
CA THR A 103 21.53 -12.95 15.89
C THR A 103 22.43 -11.74 15.68
N TYR A 104 21.84 -10.65 15.24
CA TYR A 104 22.47 -9.33 15.19
C TYR A 104 22.01 -8.51 16.39
N PHE A 105 22.88 -7.63 16.87
CA PHE A 105 22.50 -6.54 17.76
C PHE A 105 23.50 -5.41 17.65
N TYR A 106 23.05 -4.20 18.00
CA TYR A 106 23.92 -3.04 18.11
C TYR A 106 23.89 -2.48 19.53
N ALA A 107 24.91 -1.70 19.88
CA ALA A 107 24.92 -0.91 21.10
C ALA A 107 25.91 0.27 21.00
N ASP A 108 25.58 1.35 21.70
CA ASP A 108 26.43 2.54 21.76
C ASP A 108 27.34 2.50 22.98
N ASN A 109 28.59 2.91 22.81
CA ASN A 109 29.52 3.10 23.93
C ASN A 109 30.52 4.24 23.65
N PRO A 110 30.68 5.20 24.57
CA PRO A 110 29.80 5.46 25.72
C PRO A 110 28.47 6.11 25.34
N ALA A 111 28.37 6.66 24.12
CA ALA A 111 27.14 7.24 23.55
C ALA A 111 27.14 7.09 22.03
N SER A 112 25.97 7.29 21.41
CA SER A 112 25.85 7.27 19.95
C SER A 112 26.78 8.30 19.32
N PRO A 113 27.51 7.95 18.25
CA PRO A 113 28.28 8.90 17.45
C PRO A 113 27.40 9.73 16.51
N PHE A 114 26.17 9.26 16.22
CA PHE A 114 25.27 9.91 15.29
C PHE A 114 24.47 11.02 15.96
N ALA A 115 24.25 12.12 15.25
CA ALA A 115 23.41 13.20 15.73
C ALA A 115 21.97 12.70 15.91
N ALA A 116 21.35 13.07 17.05
CA ALA A 116 19.96 12.78 17.32
C ALA A 116 19.03 13.92 16.82
N PRO A 117 17.79 13.59 16.42
CA PRO A 117 17.26 12.24 16.25
C PRO A 117 17.85 11.54 15.02
N ALA A 118 17.93 10.21 15.04
CA ALA A 118 18.15 9.47 13.81
C ALA A 118 17.06 9.85 12.78
N ALA A 119 17.42 9.91 11.50
CA ALA A 119 16.57 10.49 10.47
C ALA A 119 15.21 9.79 10.32
N VAL A 120 15.08 8.53 10.73
CA VAL A 120 13.84 7.74 10.66
C VAL A 120 13.65 6.91 11.93
N THR A 121 12.39 6.62 12.27
CA THR A 121 11.97 5.77 13.39
C THR A 121 11.86 4.30 12.96
N ALA A 122 11.79 3.41 13.95
CA ALA A 122 11.42 2.03 13.72
C ALA A 122 9.99 1.89 13.18
N GLU A 123 9.08 2.69 13.72
CA GLU A 123 7.66 2.68 13.39
C GLU A 123 7.40 2.92 11.89
N GLY A 124 8.14 3.85 11.26
CA GLY A 124 8.03 4.13 9.82
C GLY A 124 8.40 2.93 8.95
N CYS A 125 9.39 2.14 9.37
CA CYS A 125 9.77 0.89 8.68
C CYS A 125 8.79 -0.24 8.98
N GLU A 126 8.44 -0.44 10.26
CA GLU A 126 7.56 -1.50 10.76
C GLU A 126 6.16 -1.44 10.17
N ALA A 127 5.66 -0.23 9.87
CA ALA A 127 4.36 -0.04 9.24
C ALA A 127 4.23 -0.92 8.00
N CYS A 128 5.24 -0.93 7.13
CA CYS A 128 5.25 -1.74 5.92
C CYS A 128 5.87 -3.13 6.11
N HIS A 129 7.02 -3.22 6.78
CA HIS A 129 7.82 -4.45 6.84
C HIS A 129 7.42 -5.42 7.96
N GLY A 130 6.64 -4.97 8.95
CA GLY A 130 6.23 -5.79 10.08
C GLY A 130 7.36 -6.04 11.10
N PRO A 131 7.03 -6.68 12.23
CA PRO A 131 7.97 -6.95 13.31
C PRO A 131 9.04 -7.98 12.94
N GLU A 132 8.81 -8.81 11.93
CA GLU A 132 9.75 -9.82 11.43
C GLU A 132 11.02 -9.19 10.85
N GLY A 133 10.97 -7.90 10.49
CA GLY A 133 12.11 -7.11 10.07
C GLY A 133 12.38 -7.12 8.57
N ILE A 134 13.48 -6.47 8.19
CA ILE A 134 13.91 -6.23 6.81
C ILE A 134 14.92 -7.32 6.41
N PRO A 135 14.61 -8.21 5.46
CA PRO A 135 15.45 -9.36 5.11
C PRO A 135 16.59 -8.98 4.14
N VAL A 136 17.66 -8.37 4.65
CA VAL A 136 18.86 -7.98 3.87
C VAL A 136 20.14 -8.65 4.40
N HIS A 137 21.21 -8.70 3.61
CA HIS A 137 22.51 -9.29 4.00
C HIS A 137 22.45 -10.71 4.60
N GLY A 138 21.45 -11.49 4.19
CA GLY A 138 21.30 -12.89 4.55
C GLY A 138 20.59 -13.20 5.87
N GLY A 139 19.94 -12.22 6.51
CA GLY A 139 19.05 -12.41 7.67
C GLY A 139 18.21 -11.16 7.99
N PRO A 140 17.13 -11.26 8.78
CA PRO A 140 16.29 -10.10 9.08
C PRO A 140 16.98 -9.16 10.08
N PHE A 141 17.03 -7.87 9.74
CA PHE A 141 17.25 -6.79 10.73
C PHE A 141 15.90 -6.40 11.30
N ILE A 142 15.77 -6.40 12.62
CA ILE A 142 14.48 -6.21 13.28
C ILE A 142 14.02 -4.78 13.00
N ALA A 143 12.83 -4.62 12.43
CA ALA A 143 12.33 -3.30 12.04
C ALA A 143 12.14 -2.37 13.27
N SER A 144 11.95 -2.94 14.47
CA SER A 144 11.90 -2.22 15.75
C SER A 144 13.19 -1.47 16.11
N GLU A 145 14.30 -1.80 15.45
CA GLU A 145 15.59 -1.10 15.60
C GLU A 145 15.70 0.10 14.64
N GLY A 146 14.73 0.29 13.73
CA GLY A 146 14.72 1.34 12.72
C GLY A 146 16.01 1.38 11.90
N ALA A 147 16.51 2.59 11.65
CA ALA A 147 17.76 2.79 10.95
C ALA A 147 19.02 2.52 11.80
N GLU A 148 18.88 2.37 13.11
CA GLU A 148 20.02 2.49 14.03
C GLU A 148 21.09 1.42 13.80
N VAL A 149 20.64 0.20 13.53
CA VAL A 149 21.51 -0.94 13.19
C VAL A 149 22.18 -0.76 11.82
N CYS A 150 21.48 -0.15 10.87
CA CYS A 150 21.99 0.09 9.52
C CYS A 150 23.07 1.17 9.52
N LEU A 151 22.96 2.17 10.39
CA LEU A 151 23.93 3.27 10.50
C LEU A 151 25.34 2.81 10.88
N VAL A 152 25.52 1.62 11.45
CA VAL A 152 26.87 1.11 11.72
C VAL A 152 27.67 0.96 10.42
N CYS A 153 27.01 0.51 9.35
CA CYS A 153 27.64 0.34 8.05
C CYS A 153 27.35 1.52 7.11
N HIS A 154 26.11 2.01 7.11
CA HIS A 154 25.58 3.01 6.16
C HIS A 154 25.51 4.43 6.73
N GLY A 155 26.11 4.67 7.91
CA GLY A 155 26.20 5.99 8.54
C GLY A 155 27.46 6.78 8.16
N SER A 156 28.29 6.24 7.28
CA SER A 156 29.57 6.82 6.85
C SER A 156 29.63 6.92 5.33
N ASP A 157 30.15 8.02 4.82
CA ASP A 157 30.55 8.16 3.40
C ASP A 157 31.98 7.64 3.16
N GLU A 158 32.71 7.28 4.23
CA GLU A 158 34.09 6.80 4.21
C GLU A 158 34.21 5.45 4.97
N SER A 159 34.89 4.46 4.40
CA SER A 159 35.22 3.19 5.08
C SER A 159 36.72 2.89 4.99
N ASP A 160 37.26 2.19 5.99
CA ASP A 160 38.61 1.61 5.94
C ASP A 160 38.70 0.32 5.10
N ASP A 161 37.56 -0.15 4.60
CA ASP A 161 37.41 -1.22 3.63
C ASP A 161 37.58 -0.68 2.21
N PRO A 162 38.26 -1.41 1.30
CA PRO A 162 38.34 -1.05 -0.12
C PRO A 162 36.97 -0.88 -0.81
N GLU A 163 35.88 -1.43 -0.27
CA GLU A 163 34.51 -1.18 -0.73
C GLU A 163 33.88 0.02 0.00
N VAL A 164 33.64 1.12 -0.73
CA VAL A 164 32.91 2.28 -0.20
C VAL A 164 31.45 1.87 0.02
N VAL A 165 31.02 1.86 1.29
CA VAL A 165 29.62 1.62 1.63
C VAL A 165 28.84 2.91 1.42
N PRO A 166 27.78 2.92 0.61
CA PRO A 166 26.97 4.11 0.42
C PRO A 166 26.16 4.45 1.66
N SER A 167 25.77 5.72 1.75
CA SER A 167 24.92 6.21 2.83
C SER A 167 23.55 5.51 2.85
N LEU A 168 22.95 5.47 4.04
CA LEU A 168 21.65 4.83 4.23
C LEU A 168 20.56 5.52 3.40
N ALA A 169 20.66 6.84 3.23
CA ALA A 169 19.73 7.62 2.41
C ALA A 169 19.81 7.19 0.94
N TYR A 170 21.02 7.02 0.39
CA TYR A 170 21.21 6.60 -0.99
C TYR A 170 20.56 5.23 -1.27
N VAL A 171 20.83 4.24 -0.40
CA VAL A 171 20.26 2.89 -0.58
C VAL A 171 18.76 2.88 -0.34
N THR A 172 18.29 3.50 0.74
CA THR A 172 16.87 3.47 1.10
C THR A 172 16.02 4.17 0.04
N HIS A 173 16.37 5.39 -0.35
CA HIS A 173 15.63 6.10 -1.39
C HIS A 173 15.73 5.39 -2.74
N GLY A 174 16.94 4.92 -3.11
CA GLY A 174 17.17 4.23 -4.38
C GLY A 174 16.35 2.95 -4.52
N VAL A 175 16.34 2.10 -3.48
CA VAL A 175 15.52 0.87 -3.47
C VAL A 175 14.04 1.22 -3.59
N HIS A 176 13.51 2.12 -2.75
CA HIS A 176 12.07 2.37 -2.72
C HIS A 176 11.57 3.17 -3.94
N ASN A 177 12.42 3.98 -4.57
CA ASN A 177 12.10 4.73 -5.79
C ASN A 177 12.54 4.02 -7.08
N SER A 178 13.04 2.78 -7.00
CA SER A 178 13.66 2.08 -8.12
C SER A 178 12.76 1.92 -9.35
N SER A 179 11.45 1.68 -9.19
CA SER A 179 10.53 1.61 -10.34
C SER A 179 10.28 2.97 -11.03
N ASN A 180 10.62 4.09 -10.38
CA ASN A 180 10.57 5.42 -10.98
C ASN A 180 11.94 5.85 -11.55
N HIS A 181 12.95 4.97 -11.52
CA HIS A 181 14.18 5.20 -12.26
C HIS A 181 13.87 5.37 -13.75
N PRO A 182 14.61 6.20 -14.52
CA PRO A 182 14.36 6.39 -15.95
C PRO A 182 14.31 5.10 -16.79
N ASP A 183 15.04 4.07 -16.36
CA ASP A 183 15.07 2.75 -16.99
C ASP A 183 14.01 1.77 -16.42
N GLY A 184 13.19 2.20 -15.47
CA GLY A 184 12.18 1.38 -14.77
C GLY A 184 12.75 0.47 -13.67
N GLU A 185 14.06 0.38 -13.55
CA GLU A 185 14.78 -0.37 -12.51
C GLU A 185 16.03 0.39 -12.08
N TRP A 186 16.50 0.13 -10.86
CA TRP A 186 17.73 0.72 -10.33
C TRP A 186 18.81 -0.35 -10.15
N VAL A 187 19.93 -0.20 -10.86
CA VAL A 187 21.14 -1.00 -10.66
C VAL A 187 22.01 -0.31 -9.62
N TYR A 188 22.27 -1.00 -8.50
CA TYR A 188 22.99 -0.41 -7.36
C TYR A 188 24.41 0.06 -7.71
N ASP A 189 25.19 -0.78 -8.39
CA ASP A 189 26.46 -0.43 -9.02
C ASP A 189 26.43 -0.84 -10.50
N PRO A 190 26.20 0.08 -11.44
CA PRO A 190 26.15 -0.23 -12.86
C PRO A 190 27.51 -0.62 -13.45
N THR A 191 28.60 -0.47 -12.71
CA THR A 191 29.94 -0.88 -13.14
C THR A 191 30.25 -2.34 -12.80
N ASP A 192 29.49 -2.93 -11.87
CA ASP A 192 29.57 -4.34 -11.50
C ASP A 192 28.44 -5.13 -12.17
N PRO A 193 28.76 -6.06 -13.10
CA PRO A 193 27.74 -6.90 -13.73
C PRO A 193 27.06 -7.90 -12.77
N GLU A 194 27.60 -8.09 -11.56
CA GLU A 194 27.00 -8.90 -10.50
C GLU A 194 26.18 -8.06 -9.50
N SER A 195 26.06 -6.74 -9.72
CA SER A 195 25.28 -5.86 -8.85
C SER A 195 23.81 -6.25 -8.77
N ASP A 196 23.23 -6.02 -7.59
CA ASP A 196 21.80 -6.11 -7.37
C ASP A 196 21.03 -5.11 -8.27
N VAL A 197 19.88 -5.55 -8.76
CA VAL A 197 18.94 -4.76 -9.56
C VAL A 197 17.62 -4.72 -8.81
N PHE A 198 17.13 -3.51 -8.55
CA PHE A 198 15.90 -3.26 -7.81
C PHE A 198 14.78 -2.79 -8.74
N HIS A 199 13.57 -3.32 -8.54
CA HIS A 199 12.34 -2.90 -9.22
C HIS A 199 11.18 -2.93 -8.21
N VAL A 200 11.20 -2.01 -7.26
CA VAL A 200 10.23 -1.91 -6.16
C VAL A 200 9.11 -0.95 -6.53
N THR A 201 7.88 -1.46 -6.52
CA THR A 201 6.68 -0.63 -6.59
C THR A 201 6.30 -0.16 -5.20
N TYR A 202 6.57 1.10 -4.88
CA TYR A 202 6.25 1.67 -3.57
C TYR A 202 4.73 1.74 -3.35
N PRO A 203 4.18 1.28 -2.21
CA PRO A 203 2.74 1.16 -2.02
C PRO A 203 2.03 2.51 -1.81
N THR A 204 2.77 3.61 -1.63
CA THR A 204 2.26 4.98 -1.46
C THR A 204 3.08 5.97 -2.31
N TYR A 205 3.03 7.27 -2.01
CA TYR A 205 3.71 8.32 -2.73
C TYR A 205 5.11 8.57 -2.20
N MET A 206 6.11 8.51 -3.08
CA MET A 206 7.52 8.72 -2.70
C MET A 206 7.79 10.12 -2.15
N ASN A 207 7.02 11.12 -2.62
CA ASN A 207 7.11 12.50 -2.15
C ASN A 207 6.33 12.77 -0.85
N ASN A 208 5.73 11.75 -0.22
CA ASN A 208 5.16 11.85 1.12
C ASN A 208 6.21 11.44 2.18
N CYS A 209 7.14 12.34 2.47
CA CYS A 209 8.29 12.13 3.36
C CYS A 209 7.88 11.62 4.75
N SER A 210 6.73 12.09 5.25
CA SER A 210 6.18 11.72 6.57
C SER A 210 5.80 10.25 6.73
N VAL A 211 5.87 9.45 5.67
CA VAL A 211 5.74 7.99 5.76
C VAL A 211 6.93 7.37 6.51
N CYS A 212 8.15 7.92 6.35
CA CYS A 212 9.36 7.43 7.02
C CYS A 212 9.91 8.43 8.04
N HIS A 213 9.78 9.73 7.76
CA HIS A 213 10.20 10.82 8.64
C HIS A 213 9.03 11.25 9.54
N GLU A 214 8.62 10.37 10.45
CA GLU A 214 7.32 10.48 11.14
C GLU A 214 7.28 11.54 12.24
N THR A 215 8.40 11.77 12.93
CA THR A 215 8.42 12.78 14.00
C THR A 215 8.60 14.18 13.43
N THR A 216 8.08 15.18 14.13
CA THR A 216 8.21 16.59 13.73
C THR A 216 9.65 17.00 13.48
N ASP A 217 10.59 16.56 14.31
CA ASP A 217 12.01 16.90 14.16
C ASP A 217 12.65 16.20 12.95
N GLN A 218 12.30 14.94 12.69
CA GLN A 218 12.77 14.21 11.50
C GLN A 218 12.24 14.82 10.21
N LEU A 219 10.93 15.10 10.18
CA LEU A 219 10.29 15.70 9.02
C LEU A 219 10.88 17.09 8.75
N ALA A 220 11.06 17.91 9.79
CA ALA A 220 11.72 19.20 9.68
C ALA A 220 13.16 19.08 9.14
N ALA A 221 13.91 18.07 9.57
CA ALA A 221 15.25 17.81 9.05
C ALA A 221 15.23 17.45 7.57
N ALA A 222 14.38 16.49 7.15
CA ALA A 222 14.21 16.10 5.75
C ALA A 222 13.77 17.28 4.87
N ASN A 223 12.83 18.07 5.37
CA ASN A 223 12.31 19.28 4.73
C ASN A 223 13.38 20.36 4.51
N SER A 224 14.27 20.54 5.49
CA SER A 224 15.34 21.54 5.46
C SER A 224 16.53 21.15 4.56
N MET A 225 16.52 19.95 3.99
CA MET A 225 17.62 19.43 3.19
C MET A 225 17.89 20.35 1.98
N ALA A 226 19.16 20.77 1.84
CA ALA A 226 19.59 21.62 0.72
C ALA A 226 19.61 20.84 -0.60
N LEU A 227 19.30 21.52 -1.70
CA LEU A 227 19.32 20.93 -3.05
C LEU A 227 20.77 20.82 -3.57
N THR A 228 21.40 19.69 -3.26
CA THR A 228 22.74 19.31 -3.75
C THR A 228 22.64 18.02 -4.57
N ASP A 229 23.63 17.75 -5.42
CA ASP A 229 23.70 16.51 -6.20
C ASP A 229 23.55 15.28 -5.30
N ALA A 230 24.31 15.25 -4.20
CA ALA A 230 24.32 14.15 -3.24
C ALA A 230 22.98 13.90 -2.57
N ASN A 231 22.17 14.94 -2.38
CA ASN A 231 20.86 14.83 -1.72
C ASN A 231 19.77 14.44 -2.72
N CYS A 232 19.67 15.17 -3.84
CA CYS A 232 18.60 15.00 -4.82
C CYS A 232 18.69 13.65 -5.54
N PHE A 233 19.91 13.20 -5.87
CA PHE A 233 20.10 11.97 -6.63
C PHE A 233 19.92 10.69 -5.81
N THR A 234 19.71 10.78 -4.50
CA THR A 234 19.26 9.62 -3.72
C THR A 234 17.88 9.12 -4.17
N CYS A 235 16.98 10.03 -4.57
CA CYS A 235 15.67 9.68 -5.14
C CYS A 235 15.66 9.81 -6.66
N HIS A 236 16.20 10.90 -7.20
CA HIS A 236 16.03 11.22 -8.62
C HIS A 236 17.04 10.54 -9.53
N PHE A 237 18.13 9.99 -8.97
CA PHE A 237 19.23 9.32 -9.66
C PHE A 237 20.06 10.23 -10.59
N THR A 238 19.38 11.00 -11.44
CA THR A 238 19.92 11.98 -12.38
C THR A 238 18.93 13.14 -12.54
N THR A 239 19.29 14.20 -13.26
CA THR A 239 18.32 15.28 -13.58
C THR A 239 17.17 14.82 -14.48
N ALA A 240 17.33 13.72 -15.21
CA ALA A 240 16.25 13.14 -16.02
C ALA A 240 15.14 12.49 -15.16
N GLY A 241 15.47 12.09 -13.92
CA GLY A 241 14.48 11.58 -12.96
C GLY A 241 13.74 12.67 -12.18
N ILE A 242 14.00 13.96 -12.45
CA ILE A 242 13.27 15.08 -11.83
C ILE A 242 12.10 15.48 -12.74
N PRO A 243 10.84 15.43 -12.26
CA PRO A 243 9.66 15.68 -13.10
C PRO A 243 9.41 17.17 -13.30
N PHE A 244 10.23 17.84 -14.11
CA PHE A 244 9.97 19.22 -14.51
C PHE A 244 8.76 19.31 -15.45
N THR A 245 8.05 20.44 -15.40
CA THR A 245 6.97 20.71 -16.37
C THR A 245 7.52 20.61 -17.80
N PRO A 246 6.94 19.75 -18.67
CA PRO A 246 7.40 19.62 -20.05
C PRO A 246 7.36 20.94 -20.83
N GLY A 247 8.43 21.22 -21.57
CA GLY A 247 8.64 22.45 -22.33
C GLY A 247 8.99 23.68 -21.48
N SER A 248 9.17 23.52 -20.17
CA SER A 248 9.52 24.64 -19.30
C SER A 248 11.00 25.02 -19.42
N THR A 249 11.33 26.26 -19.06
CA THR A 249 12.72 26.70 -18.92
C THR A 249 13.49 25.89 -17.88
N ALA A 250 12.80 25.40 -16.83
CA ALA A 250 13.40 24.56 -15.82
C ALA A 250 13.87 23.22 -16.42
N GLU A 251 13.02 22.52 -17.16
CA GLU A 251 13.39 21.27 -17.87
C GLU A 251 14.61 21.50 -18.78
N ALA A 252 14.55 22.53 -19.64
CA ALA A 252 15.64 22.83 -20.58
C ALA A 252 16.98 23.17 -19.89
N THR A 253 16.92 23.82 -18.72
CA THR A 253 18.13 24.20 -17.95
C THR A 253 18.76 22.98 -17.30
N HIS A 254 17.98 22.11 -16.66
CA HIS A 254 18.50 20.91 -15.97
C HIS A 254 18.93 19.79 -16.93
N ALA A 255 18.40 19.79 -18.17
CA ALA A 255 18.94 18.96 -19.25
C ALA A 255 20.33 19.44 -19.72
N ALA A 256 20.62 20.74 -19.63
CA ALA A 256 21.90 21.32 -20.06
C ALA A 256 22.96 21.34 -18.95
N ILE A 257 22.55 21.33 -17.69
CA ILE A 257 23.42 21.38 -16.50
C ILE A 257 22.99 20.23 -15.58
N PRO A 258 23.57 19.02 -15.75
CA PRO A 258 23.13 17.82 -15.05
C PRO A 258 23.71 17.65 -13.64
N ASP A 259 24.63 18.52 -13.21
CA ASP A 259 25.32 18.44 -11.93
C ASP A 259 25.67 19.83 -11.37
N GLY A 260 26.21 19.85 -10.14
CA GLY A 260 26.58 21.06 -9.44
C GLY A 260 25.38 21.89 -9.01
N CYS A 261 24.28 21.25 -8.58
CA CYS A 261 23.02 21.90 -8.18
C CYS A 261 23.25 23.05 -7.17
N GLN A 262 24.18 22.86 -6.23
CA GLN A 262 24.57 23.85 -5.23
C GLN A 262 25.06 25.19 -5.84
N ASN A 263 25.49 25.21 -7.10
CA ASN A 263 25.89 26.43 -7.80
C ASN A 263 24.70 27.32 -8.18
N CYS A 264 23.46 26.80 -8.16
CA CYS A 264 22.21 27.55 -8.35
C CYS A 264 21.28 27.56 -7.12
N HIS A 265 21.29 26.48 -6.33
CA HIS A 265 20.37 26.25 -5.21
C HIS A 265 21.02 26.39 -3.81
N ALA A 266 22.02 27.26 -3.66
CA ALA A 266 22.63 27.60 -2.36
C ALA A 266 22.37 29.07 -1.92
N GLY A 267 21.27 29.66 -2.40
CA GLY A 267 20.78 30.98 -2.03
C GLY A 267 21.28 32.13 -2.88
N GLN A 268 22.14 31.86 -3.88
CA GLN A 268 22.67 32.89 -4.79
C GLN A 268 21.65 33.44 -5.80
N ILE A 269 20.60 32.70 -6.13
CA ILE A 269 19.55 33.12 -7.08
C ILE A 269 18.23 33.24 -6.33
N SER A 270 17.69 34.46 -6.26
CA SER A 270 16.40 34.72 -5.63
C SER A 270 15.25 34.12 -6.45
N GLY A 271 14.26 33.54 -5.76
CA GLY A 271 13.06 32.97 -6.37
C GLY A 271 13.19 31.54 -6.89
N LEU A 272 14.34 30.89 -6.67
CA LEU A 272 14.47 29.44 -6.87
C LEU A 272 14.25 28.71 -5.54
N PRO A 273 13.69 27.49 -5.57
CA PRO A 273 13.72 26.59 -4.42
C PRO A 273 15.16 26.35 -3.95
N GLN A 274 15.38 26.35 -2.65
CA GLN A 274 16.68 26.12 -1.99
C GLN A 274 16.66 24.85 -1.14
N THR A 275 15.47 24.44 -0.71
CA THR A 275 15.25 23.24 0.10
C THR A 275 14.35 22.25 -0.60
N VAL A 276 14.37 21.00 -0.12
CA VAL A 276 13.47 19.94 -0.57
C VAL A 276 12.00 20.36 -0.43
N THR A 277 11.62 20.99 0.68
CA THR A 277 10.24 21.46 0.88
C THR A 277 9.82 22.50 -0.14
N GLU A 278 10.65 23.51 -0.40
CA GLU A 278 10.34 24.54 -1.39
C GLU A 278 10.18 23.95 -2.81
N ALA A 279 10.85 22.83 -3.10
CA ALA A 279 10.76 22.16 -4.39
C ALA A 279 9.53 21.23 -4.52
N HIS A 280 8.98 20.74 -3.40
CA HIS A 280 7.90 19.75 -3.40
C HIS A 280 6.54 20.29 -2.92
N ASN A 281 6.49 21.44 -2.24
CA ASN A 281 5.24 22.06 -1.82
C ASN A 281 4.35 22.37 -3.03
N GLY A 282 3.08 21.97 -2.95
CA GLY A 282 2.10 22.10 -4.03
C GLY A 282 2.12 20.92 -5.02
N ALA A 283 3.05 19.97 -4.87
CA ALA A 283 3.03 18.75 -5.69
C ALA A 283 1.73 17.99 -5.47
N THR A 284 1.05 17.62 -6.56
CA THR A 284 -0.19 16.86 -6.49
C THR A 284 0.10 15.37 -6.59
N THR A 285 -0.55 14.57 -5.75
CA THR A 285 -0.55 13.12 -5.89
C THR A 285 -1.49 12.70 -7.01
N GLU A 286 -1.33 11.50 -7.57
CA GLU A 286 -2.07 11.01 -8.74
C GLU A 286 -3.61 11.12 -8.65
N ARG A 287 -4.18 11.27 -7.45
CA ARG A 287 -5.63 11.47 -7.28
C ARG A 287 -6.00 12.67 -6.41
N GLY A 288 -5.19 13.73 -6.49
CA GLY A 288 -5.53 15.05 -6.00
C GLY A 288 -5.35 15.26 -4.50
N GLY A 289 -4.40 14.55 -3.88
CA GLY A 289 -3.79 15.02 -2.63
C GLY A 289 -2.73 16.07 -2.91
N VAL A 290 -2.39 16.89 -1.91
CA VAL A 290 -1.41 17.97 -2.03
C VAL A 290 -0.30 17.72 -1.03
N ILE A 291 0.94 17.64 -1.51
CA ILE A 291 2.12 17.56 -0.66
C ILE A 291 2.44 18.96 -0.14
N TRP A 292 2.53 19.07 1.18
CA TRP A 292 2.90 20.31 1.86
C TRP A 292 3.72 20.00 3.11
N GLU A 293 4.86 20.66 3.27
CA GLU A 293 5.82 20.39 4.35
C GLU A 293 6.17 18.89 4.48
N GLY A 294 6.28 18.19 3.35
CA GLY A 294 6.63 16.76 3.31
C GLY A 294 5.49 15.81 3.70
N GLU A 295 4.25 16.28 3.83
CA GLU A 295 3.08 15.46 4.14
C GLU A 295 2.03 15.51 3.03
N ASP A 296 1.35 14.39 2.75
CA ASP A 296 0.08 14.42 2.00
C ASP A 296 -1.03 15.01 2.87
N THR A 297 -1.31 16.30 2.68
CA THR A 297 -2.29 17.04 3.47
C THR A 297 -3.72 16.58 3.27
N SER A 298 -4.02 15.87 2.17
CA SER A 298 -5.33 15.26 2.01
C SER A 298 -5.56 14.10 2.99
N VAL A 299 -4.49 13.44 3.46
CA VAL A 299 -4.54 12.43 4.52
C VAL A 299 -4.69 13.10 5.88
N THR A 300 -3.86 14.09 6.18
CA THR A 300 -3.84 14.71 7.52
C THR A 300 -5.09 15.53 7.80
N GLU A 301 -5.61 16.28 6.82
CA GLU A 301 -6.91 16.96 6.94
C GLU A 301 -8.09 15.99 6.88
N GLY A 302 -7.99 14.94 6.07
CA GLY A 302 -9.01 13.89 5.98
C GLY A 302 -9.22 13.15 7.30
N ALA A 303 -8.14 12.87 8.04
CA ALA A 303 -8.16 12.21 9.35
C ALA A 303 -8.92 13.01 10.43
N LYS A 304 -9.02 14.33 10.27
CA LYS A 304 -9.78 15.20 11.18
C LYS A 304 -11.28 15.11 10.94
N ILE A 305 -11.71 14.71 9.74
CA ILE A 305 -13.12 14.59 9.37
C ILE A 305 -13.65 13.19 9.72
N ALA A 306 -14.51 13.13 10.73
CA ALA A 306 -15.32 11.94 10.99
C ALA A 306 -16.76 12.18 10.52
N TRP A 307 -17.18 11.39 9.53
CA TRP A 307 -18.54 11.36 9.01
C TRP A 307 -19.10 9.93 9.07
N THR A 308 -20.38 9.81 9.41
CA THR A 308 -20.97 8.52 9.80
C THR A 308 -22.43 8.48 9.42
N ILE A 309 -22.85 7.36 8.82
CA ILE A 309 -24.27 7.04 8.65
C ILE A 309 -24.78 6.55 10.00
N THR A 310 -25.72 7.28 10.60
CA THR A 310 -26.23 7.01 11.95
C THR A 310 -27.49 6.17 11.93
N SER A 311 -28.28 6.25 10.86
CA SER A 311 -29.43 5.38 10.65
C SER A 311 -29.84 5.30 9.18
N VAL A 312 -30.56 4.23 8.86
CA VAL A 312 -31.25 4.06 7.57
C VAL A 312 -32.70 3.66 7.89
N ALA A 313 -33.67 4.36 7.31
CA ALA A 313 -35.07 3.97 7.28
C ALA A 313 -35.45 3.53 5.87
N ASP A 314 -36.28 2.50 5.77
CA ASP A 314 -36.72 1.90 4.50
C ASP A 314 -38.24 1.73 4.57
N ASP A 315 -38.97 2.52 3.78
CA ASP A 315 -40.44 2.48 3.75
C ASP A 315 -41.00 1.66 2.57
N GLY A 316 -40.13 0.97 1.83
CA GLY A 316 -40.46 0.21 0.63
C GLY A 316 -40.63 1.05 -0.65
N THR A 317 -40.47 2.37 -0.57
CA THR A 317 -40.40 3.28 -1.74
C THR A 317 -39.09 4.05 -1.75
N ASP A 318 -38.72 4.63 -0.61
CA ASP A 318 -37.52 5.41 -0.42
C ASP A 318 -36.67 4.89 0.75
N LEU A 319 -35.36 4.93 0.56
CA LEU A 319 -34.37 4.82 1.64
C LEU A 319 -34.04 6.21 2.14
N THR A 320 -34.30 6.45 3.42
CA THR A 320 -33.88 7.66 4.14
C THR A 320 -32.61 7.36 4.91
N ILE A 321 -31.50 7.96 4.48
CA ILE A 321 -30.16 7.77 5.04
C ILE A 321 -29.82 8.99 5.89
N THR A 322 -29.67 8.81 7.19
CA THR A 322 -29.30 9.87 8.13
C THR A 322 -27.82 9.78 8.45
N TRP A 323 -27.10 10.91 8.38
CA TRP A 323 -25.67 10.95 8.61
C TRP A 323 -25.22 12.27 9.25
N THR A 324 -24.08 12.23 9.92
CA THR A 324 -23.49 13.37 10.64
C THR A 324 -22.03 13.51 10.26
N ALA A 325 -21.48 14.72 10.40
CA ALA A 325 -20.06 14.99 10.20
C ALA A 325 -19.49 15.85 11.35
N SER A 326 -18.21 15.65 11.62
CA SER A 326 -17.44 16.40 12.61
C SER A 326 -16.02 16.63 12.12
N TYR A 327 -15.37 17.67 12.63
CA TYR A 327 -13.97 17.98 12.40
C TYR A 327 -13.27 18.11 13.76
N ASP A 328 -12.21 17.33 13.99
CA ASP A 328 -11.53 17.22 15.29
C ASP A 328 -12.50 17.00 16.46
N GLY A 329 -13.50 16.12 16.22
CA GLY A 329 -14.55 15.78 17.20
C GLY A 329 -15.63 16.85 17.39
N THR A 330 -15.53 18.02 16.75
CA THR A 330 -16.54 19.08 16.79
C THR A 330 -17.58 18.87 15.68
N PRO A 331 -18.88 18.74 15.97
CA PRO A 331 -19.91 18.55 14.94
C PRO A 331 -20.13 19.81 14.09
N TYR A 332 -20.27 19.61 12.77
CA TYR A 332 -20.58 20.66 11.80
C TYR A 332 -21.73 20.24 10.88
N ASP A 333 -22.39 21.23 10.28
CA ASP A 333 -23.44 20.99 9.29
C ASP A 333 -22.86 20.32 8.02
N PRO A 334 -23.31 19.12 7.63
CA PRO A 334 -22.82 18.50 6.40
C PRO A 334 -23.24 19.20 5.10
N CYS A 335 -24.26 20.06 5.15
CA CYS A 335 -24.74 20.84 4.00
C CYS A 335 -24.01 22.18 3.83
N ASN A 336 -22.93 22.44 4.58
CA ASN A 336 -22.10 23.61 4.32
C ASN A 336 -21.61 23.62 2.87
N ASP A 337 -21.72 24.79 2.22
CA ASP A 337 -21.42 24.99 0.80
C ASP A 337 -20.00 25.50 0.56
N VAL A 338 -19.44 26.30 1.46
CA VAL A 338 -18.11 26.90 1.28
C VAL A 338 -17.21 26.62 2.49
N PRO A 339 -16.11 25.85 2.32
CA PRO A 339 -15.09 25.72 3.35
C PRO A 339 -14.45 27.07 3.67
N SER A 340 -14.16 27.30 4.94
CA SER A 340 -13.50 28.50 5.46
C SER A 340 -12.78 28.21 6.78
N SER A 341 -12.09 29.19 7.35
CA SER A 341 -11.42 29.04 8.64
C SER A 341 -12.35 28.74 9.82
N THR A 342 -13.67 28.97 9.68
CA THR A 342 -14.67 28.64 10.71
C THR A 342 -15.63 27.52 10.30
N VAL A 343 -15.58 27.09 9.04
CA VAL A 343 -16.40 26.01 8.47
C VAL A 343 -15.45 25.04 7.78
N PRO A 344 -15.05 23.94 8.42
CA PRO A 344 -13.87 23.21 8.02
C PRO A 344 -14.01 22.44 6.70
N PHE A 345 -15.24 22.12 6.27
CA PHE A 345 -15.47 21.33 5.07
C PHE A 345 -16.78 21.65 4.34
N ALA A 346 -16.87 21.19 3.10
CA ALA A 346 -18.10 21.10 2.30
C ALA A 346 -18.18 19.73 1.60
N PHE A 347 -19.38 19.19 1.47
CA PHE A 347 -19.62 17.89 0.81
C PHE A 347 -20.30 18.05 -0.55
N HIS A 348 -21.63 18.17 -0.56
CA HIS A 348 -22.44 18.13 -1.77
C HIS A 348 -22.93 19.49 -2.25
N GLU A 349 -22.96 20.50 -1.38
CA GLU A 349 -23.40 21.87 -1.71
C GLU A 349 -22.26 22.74 -2.24
N ILE A 350 -21.06 22.19 -2.43
CA ILE A 350 -19.92 22.96 -2.92
C ILE A 350 -20.24 23.63 -4.28
N PRO A 351 -20.06 24.96 -4.39
CA PRO A 351 -20.32 25.67 -5.64
C PRO A 351 -19.49 25.08 -6.79
N PRO A 352 -19.99 25.01 -8.02
CA PRO A 352 -19.19 24.58 -9.16
C PRO A 352 -17.95 25.47 -9.37
N LEU A 353 -16.87 24.89 -9.89
CA LEU A 353 -15.69 25.64 -10.32
C LEU A 353 -15.97 26.27 -11.69
N THR A 354 -15.74 27.57 -11.84
CA THR A 354 -15.77 28.24 -13.15
C THR A 354 -14.35 28.48 -13.61
N ARG A 355 -13.94 27.79 -14.68
CA ARG A 355 -12.60 27.88 -15.24
C ARG A 355 -12.40 29.20 -16.01
N PRO A 356 -11.15 29.64 -16.24
CA PRO A 356 -10.85 30.87 -16.99
C PRO A 356 -11.44 30.92 -18.40
N ASP A 357 -11.67 29.76 -19.02
CA ASP A 357 -12.31 29.63 -20.34
C ASP A 357 -13.85 29.77 -20.30
N GLY A 358 -14.44 29.96 -19.12
CA GLY A 358 -15.87 30.11 -18.90
C GLY A 358 -16.63 28.78 -18.73
N THR A 359 -15.93 27.64 -18.80
CA THR A 359 -16.56 26.34 -18.53
C THR A 359 -16.78 26.13 -17.04
N THR A 360 -17.86 25.42 -16.69
CA THR A 360 -18.20 25.13 -15.30
C THR A 360 -18.06 23.64 -15.03
N GLN A 361 -17.34 23.30 -13.96
CA GLN A 361 -17.14 21.94 -13.49
C GLN A 361 -17.90 21.73 -12.18
N ASN A 362 -18.77 20.72 -12.14
CA ASN A 362 -19.41 20.31 -10.89
C ASN A 362 -18.35 19.73 -9.94
N ARG A 363 -18.30 20.27 -8.72
CA ARG A 363 -17.37 19.82 -7.66
C ARG A 363 -17.97 18.75 -6.74
N ASN A 364 -19.29 18.54 -6.80
CA ASN A 364 -19.93 17.46 -6.05
C ASN A 364 -19.60 16.09 -6.67
N ASN A 365 -18.95 15.24 -5.88
CA ASN A 365 -18.55 13.89 -6.26
C ASN A 365 -19.24 12.79 -5.41
N LEU A 366 -20.20 13.17 -4.56
CA LEU A 366 -20.84 12.23 -3.64
C LEU A 366 -21.94 11.42 -4.31
N SER A 367 -21.98 10.12 -4.00
CA SER A 367 -23.07 9.24 -4.44
C SER A 367 -23.26 8.05 -3.49
N ILE A 368 -24.45 7.46 -3.55
CA ILE A 368 -24.84 6.33 -2.73
C ILE A 368 -24.52 5.01 -3.46
N LEU A 369 -23.80 4.11 -2.81
CA LEU A 369 -23.61 2.73 -3.24
C LEU A 369 -24.38 1.78 -2.33
N ARG A 370 -24.98 0.73 -2.91
CA ARG A 370 -25.77 -0.27 -2.19
C ARG A 370 -25.52 -1.67 -2.74
N ASN A 371 -25.50 -2.64 -1.85
CA ASN A 371 -25.52 -4.06 -2.19
C ASN A 371 -26.29 -4.83 -1.10
N TYR A 372 -26.81 -6.01 -1.45
CA TYR A 372 -27.75 -6.76 -0.63
C TYR A 372 -27.20 -8.14 -0.27
N ALA A 373 -27.59 -8.62 0.91
CA ALA A 373 -27.04 -9.84 1.47
C ALA A 373 -27.75 -11.09 0.99
N GLN A 374 -26.97 -12.10 0.60
CA GLN A 374 -27.39 -13.50 0.62
C GLN A 374 -26.67 -14.17 1.80
N GLY A 375 -27.41 -14.71 2.76
CA GLY A 375 -26.82 -15.14 4.03
C GLY A 375 -26.16 -13.96 4.76
N ALA A 376 -24.85 -14.05 5.02
CA ALA A 376 -24.07 -13.01 5.71
C ALA A 376 -23.17 -12.17 4.78
N ASP A 377 -23.28 -12.34 3.45
CA ASP A 377 -22.41 -11.70 2.47
C ASP A 377 -23.20 -10.84 1.48
N PHE A 378 -22.76 -9.60 1.26
CA PHE A 378 -23.38 -8.61 0.37
C PHE A 378 -22.98 -8.86 -1.09
N ILE A 379 -23.71 -9.76 -1.76
CA ILE A 379 -23.38 -10.27 -3.11
C ILE A 379 -24.53 -10.13 -4.11
N LEU A 380 -25.71 -9.71 -3.66
CA LEU A 380 -26.91 -9.56 -4.50
C LEU A 380 -27.00 -8.15 -5.07
N GLY A 381 -25.96 -7.76 -5.81
CA GLY A 381 -25.95 -6.51 -6.55
C GLY A 381 -27.11 -6.46 -7.55
N THR A 382 -27.72 -5.30 -7.70
CA THR A 382 -28.93 -5.10 -8.54
C THR A 382 -28.61 -4.73 -9.99
N ASN A 383 -27.32 -4.69 -10.36
CA ASN A 383 -26.93 -4.53 -11.77
C ASN A 383 -27.33 -5.79 -12.56
N ALA A 384 -28.15 -5.60 -13.60
CA ALA A 384 -28.67 -6.71 -14.41
C ALA A 384 -27.60 -7.39 -15.27
N ASN A 385 -26.49 -6.70 -15.52
CA ASN A 385 -25.46 -7.13 -16.46
C ASN A 385 -24.21 -7.65 -15.75
N ALA A 386 -23.87 -7.09 -14.57
CA ALA A 386 -22.64 -7.42 -13.87
C ALA A 386 -22.89 -8.11 -12.52
N ALA A 387 -22.35 -9.33 -12.38
CA ALA A 387 -22.51 -10.16 -11.21
C ALA A 387 -22.00 -9.46 -9.92
N GLY A 388 -22.86 -9.42 -8.91
CA GLY A 388 -22.54 -8.85 -7.61
C GLY A 388 -22.30 -7.34 -7.60
N GLN A 389 -22.53 -6.61 -8.69
CA GLN A 389 -22.26 -5.16 -8.75
C GLN A 389 -23.49 -4.33 -8.30
N PRO A 390 -23.29 -3.19 -7.61
CA PRO A 390 -24.37 -2.23 -7.33
C PRO A 390 -25.09 -1.81 -8.61
N GLY A 391 -26.42 -1.69 -8.55
CA GLY A 391 -27.24 -1.30 -9.70
C GLY A 391 -27.18 0.20 -9.98
N SER A 392 -27.73 1.01 -9.08
CA SER A 392 -27.74 2.48 -9.23
C SER A 392 -26.80 3.18 -8.24
N SER A 393 -26.30 4.35 -8.64
CA SER A 393 -25.49 5.23 -7.80
C SER A 393 -26.07 6.66 -7.73
N PRO A 394 -27.20 6.87 -7.04
CA PRO A 394 -27.80 8.20 -6.93
C PRO A 394 -26.82 9.21 -6.34
N ALA A 395 -26.75 10.41 -6.92
CA ALA A 395 -25.94 11.49 -6.36
C ALA A 395 -26.48 11.91 -4.99
N VAL A 396 -25.60 12.36 -4.10
CA VAL A 396 -25.99 13.09 -2.89
C VAL A 396 -25.94 14.57 -3.26
N ASN A 397 -27.07 15.27 -3.29
CA ASN A 397 -27.13 16.67 -3.71
C ASN A 397 -28.28 17.41 -3.04
N THR A 398 -28.46 18.69 -3.39
CA THR A 398 -29.51 19.55 -2.82
C THR A 398 -30.94 19.11 -3.17
N ASP A 399 -31.14 18.25 -4.17
CA ASP A 399 -32.47 17.78 -4.56
C ASP A 399 -32.98 16.68 -3.63
N ASN A 400 -32.06 15.95 -3.00
CA ASN A 400 -32.38 14.77 -2.19
C ASN A 400 -31.76 14.77 -0.80
N THR A 401 -30.98 15.78 -0.46
CA THR A 401 -30.32 15.90 0.85
C THR A 401 -30.70 17.21 1.53
N THR A 402 -31.05 17.09 2.81
CA THR A 402 -31.38 18.24 3.66
C THR A 402 -30.66 18.12 4.99
N CYS A 403 -30.28 19.25 5.58
CA CYS A 403 -29.65 19.28 6.89
C CYS A 403 -30.45 20.07 7.92
N ALA A 404 -30.49 19.54 9.14
CA ALA A 404 -31.06 20.21 10.30
C ALA A 404 -30.26 19.84 11.55
N SER A 405 -29.82 20.86 12.31
CA SER A 405 -29.10 20.66 13.57
C SER A 405 -27.87 19.74 13.44
N ASN A 406 -27.03 19.98 12.43
CA ASN A 406 -25.82 19.20 12.10
C ASN A 406 -26.08 17.74 11.68
N VAL A 407 -27.31 17.42 11.28
CA VAL A 407 -27.69 16.10 10.80
C VAL A 407 -28.16 16.23 9.36
N ALA A 408 -27.54 15.49 8.45
CA ALA A 408 -27.96 15.37 7.06
C ALA A 408 -28.90 14.18 6.89
N THR A 409 -29.89 14.34 6.02
CA THR A 409 -30.82 13.30 5.60
C THR A 409 -30.87 13.26 4.09
N THR A 410 -30.39 12.16 3.51
CA THR A 410 -30.38 11.88 2.08
C THR A 410 -31.44 10.85 1.74
N VAL A 411 -32.31 11.14 0.77
CA VAL A 411 -33.40 10.25 0.34
C VAL A 411 -33.12 9.69 -1.05
N VAL A 412 -33.16 8.38 -1.23
CA VAL A 412 -32.96 7.74 -2.53
C VAL A 412 -33.99 6.63 -2.76
N PRO A 413 -34.42 6.35 -4.00
CA PRO A 413 -35.38 5.29 -4.27
C PRO A 413 -34.86 3.92 -3.83
N VAL A 414 -35.70 3.06 -3.24
CA VAL A 414 -35.33 1.66 -2.96
C VAL A 414 -35.07 0.90 -4.26
N GLU A 415 -34.23 -0.13 -4.20
CA GLU A 415 -34.07 -1.07 -5.31
C GLU A 415 -34.85 -2.36 -5.01
N THR A 416 -35.40 -2.98 -6.05
CA THR A 416 -36.12 -4.25 -5.90
C THR A 416 -35.14 -5.37 -5.54
N THR A 417 -35.34 -6.00 -4.39
CA THR A 417 -34.57 -7.17 -3.94
C THR A 417 -35.41 -8.06 -3.04
N THR A 418 -35.03 -9.34 -2.94
CA THR A 418 -35.60 -10.29 -1.97
C THR A 418 -34.75 -10.45 -0.70
N ALA A 419 -33.62 -9.75 -0.62
CA ALA A 419 -32.69 -9.84 0.49
C ALA A 419 -33.28 -9.33 1.82
N LYS A 420 -32.78 -9.88 2.92
CA LYS A 420 -33.17 -9.45 4.27
C LYS A 420 -32.37 -8.24 4.76
N TYR A 421 -31.13 -8.11 4.31
CA TYR A 421 -30.20 -7.08 4.76
C TYR A 421 -29.55 -6.40 3.57
N GLY A 422 -29.25 -5.11 3.70
CA GLY A 422 -28.49 -4.33 2.73
C GLY A 422 -27.32 -3.62 3.41
N ARG A 423 -26.31 -3.24 2.63
CA ARG A 423 -25.23 -2.33 3.04
C ARG A 423 -25.20 -1.13 2.14
N VAL A 424 -25.21 0.06 2.77
CA VAL A 424 -25.17 1.34 2.07
C VAL A 424 -23.88 2.05 2.41
N ALA A 425 -23.37 2.83 1.47
CA ALA A 425 -22.18 3.62 1.68
C ALA A 425 -22.23 4.93 0.87
N ILE A 426 -21.63 5.99 1.40
CA ILE A 426 -21.54 7.30 0.75
C ILE A 426 -20.14 7.44 0.16
N GLN A 427 -19.98 7.16 -1.14
CA GLN A 427 -18.70 7.38 -1.82
C GLN A 427 -18.52 8.87 -2.14
N GLY A 428 -17.28 9.34 -2.17
CA GLY A 428 -16.93 10.74 -2.45
C GLY A 428 -15.82 11.26 -1.52
N LYS A 429 -15.39 12.49 -1.77
CA LYS A 429 -14.40 13.20 -0.95
C LYS A 429 -14.96 14.56 -0.53
N PRO A 430 -14.94 14.93 0.76
CA PRO A 430 -15.19 16.31 1.18
C PRO A 430 -14.11 17.25 0.66
N TRP A 431 -14.45 18.53 0.62
CA TRP A 431 -13.58 19.63 0.28
C TRP A 431 -13.24 20.45 1.52
N VAL A 432 -12.00 20.89 1.64
CA VAL A 432 -11.52 21.82 2.68
C VAL A 432 -10.83 23.01 2.02
N VAL A 433 -10.47 24.04 2.80
CA VAL A 433 -9.62 25.13 2.30
C VAL A 433 -8.26 24.57 1.89
N ALA A 434 -7.78 24.91 0.69
CA ALA A 434 -6.48 24.46 0.21
C ALA A 434 -5.35 24.97 1.12
N ILE A 435 -4.37 24.10 1.40
CA ILE A 435 -3.18 24.48 2.16
C ILE A 435 -2.22 25.33 1.31
N ASP A 436 -2.19 25.06 0.01
CA ASP A 436 -1.38 25.78 -0.96
C ASP A 436 -2.02 27.16 -1.22
N PRO A 437 -1.34 28.27 -0.84
CA PRO A 437 -1.85 29.62 -1.04
C PRO A 437 -1.94 30.02 -2.52
N ASP A 438 -1.22 29.33 -3.41
CA ASP A 438 -1.23 29.56 -4.85
C ASP A 438 -2.27 28.70 -5.57
N ASP A 439 -3.00 27.83 -4.85
CA ASP A 439 -4.12 27.06 -5.40
C ASP A 439 -5.23 28.02 -5.86
N SER A 440 -5.44 28.08 -7.18
CA SER A 440 -6.40 29.01 -7.77
C SER A 440 -7.85 28.72 -7.41
N ASP A 441 -8.15 27.48 -6.99
CA ASP A 441 -9.49 27.02 -6.63
C ASP A 441 -9.83 27.32 -5.16
N GLY A 442 -8.80 27.58 -4.34
CA GLY A 442 -8.85 27.88 -2.92
C GLY A 442 -9.31 26.71 -2.04
N VAL A 443 -9.48 25.53 -2.62
CA VAL A 443 -10.02 24.34 -1.95
C VAL A 443 -9.37 23.07 -2.46
N MET A 444 -9.23 22.08 -1.57
CA MET A 444 -8.69 20.76 -1.91
C MET A 444 -9.61 19.64 -1.44
N GLN A 445 -9.59 18.50 -2.15
CA GLN A 445 -10.30 17.30 -1.71
C GLN A 445 -9.49 16.55 -0.67
N VAL A 446 -10.15 16.05 0.37
CA VAL A 446 -9.48 15.31 1.45
C VAL A 446 -10.02 13.91 1.60
N ARG A 447 -9.21 13.06 2.23
CA ARG A 447 -9.43 11.62 2.35
C ARG A 447 -10.10 11.31 3.68
N ALA A 448 -11.38 11.65 3.77
CA ALA A 448 -12.19 11.20 4.89
C ALA A 448 -12.63 9.75 4.67
N LYS A 449 -12.35 8.86 5.63
CA LYS A 449 -12.73 7.44 5.57
C LYS A 449 -14.20 7.28 5.21
N THR A 450 -14.50 6.54 4.14
CA THR A 450 -15.86 6.39 3.62
C THR A 450 -16.80 5.68 4.61
N PRO A 451 -18.01 6.19 4.91
CA PRO A 451 -18.92 5.56 5.85
C PRO A 451 -19.74 4.46 5.18
N THR A 452 -20.01 3.39 5.95
CA THR A 452 -20.86 2.26 5.56
C THR A 452 -21.88 1.98 6.67
N PHE A 453 -23.06 1.48 6.31
CA PHE A 453 -24.09 1.06 7.27
C PHE A 453 -24.87 -0.15 6.76
N ASP A 454 -25.06 -1.14 7.63
CA ASP A 454 -25.84 -2.34 7.32
C ASP A 454 -27.26 -2.17 7.87
N TRP A 455 -28.28 -2.38 7.04
CA TRP A 455 -29.68 -2.16 7.41
C TRP A 455 -30.59 -3.35 7.13
N VAL A 456 -31.74 -3.39 7.81
CA VAL A 456 -32.80 -4.38 7.54
C VAL A 456 -33.71 -3.89 6.41
N VAL A 457 -33.74 -4.64 5.31
CA VAL A 457 -34.51 -4.27 4.10
C VAL A 457 -36.02 -4.27 4.39
N GLY A 458 -36.72 -3.27 3.88
CA GLY A 458 -38.17 -3.08 4.03
C GLY A 458 -38.62 -2.54 5.40
N THR A 459 -37.70 -2.30 6.33
CA THR A 459 -38.01 -1.65 7.62
C THR A 459 -37.01 -0.57 8.04
N GLY A 460 -35.73 -0.71 7.67
CA GLY A 460 -34.64 0.09 8.20
C GLY A 460 -34.13 -0.39 9.57
N GLY A 461 -33.28 0.42 10.18
CA GLY A 461 -32.55 0.09 11.41
C GLY A 461 -31.33 -0.79 11.14
N ALA A 462 -30.43 -0.87 12.13
CA ALA A 462 -29.18 -1.61 12.01
C ALA A 462 -29.42 -3.12 11.81
N ALA A 463 -28.74 -3.70 10.81
CA ALA A 463 -28.64 -5.14 10.65
C ALA A 463 -27.56 -5.73 11.57
N PRO A 464 -27.55 -7.06 11.78
CA PRO A 464 -26.43 -7.72 12.47
C PRO A 464 -25.10 -7.43 11.77
N PRO A 465 -24.00 -7.23 12.52
CA PRO A 465 -22.70 -6.93 11.94
C PRO A 465 -22.19 -8.12 11.11
N ARG A 466 -21.61 -7.82 9.95
CA ARG A 466 -20.82 -8.79 9.18
C ARG A 466 -19.50 -9.08 9.88
N ARG A 467 -18.97 -10.29 9.70
CA ARG A 467 -17.61 -10.68 10.15
C ARG A 467 -16.55 -9.71 9.61
N THR A 468 -15.65 -9.27 10.49
CA THR A 468 -14.50 -8.42 10.13
C THR A 468 -13.28 -9.31 9.94
N VAL A 469 -13.09 -9.79 8.71
CA VAL A 469 -11.94 -10.66 8.37
C VAL A 469 -10.67 -9.88 8.07
N VAL A 470 -10.76 -8.57 7.82
CA VAL A 470 -9.64 -7.69 7.49
C VAL A 470 -9.81 -6.36 8.19
N ASP A 471 -8.70 -5.68 8.48
CA ASP A 471 -8.69 -4.37 9.13
C ASP A 471 -8.16 -3.29 8.17
N SER A 472 -8.92 -2.20 7.98
CA SER A 472 -8.49 -1.11 7.08
C SER A 472 -7.26 -0.36 7.60
N GLY A 473 -7.06 -0.28 8.91
CA GLY A 473 -5.86 0.28 9.54
C GLY A 473 -4.62 -0.53 9.18
N LEU A 474 -4.69 -1.86 9.18
CA LEU A 474 -3.58 -2.71 8.72
C LEU A 474 -3.22 -2.44 7.26
N CYS A 475 -4.21 -2.27 6.38
CA CYS A 475 -3.95 -1.88 4.99
C CYS A 475 -3.30 -0.48 4.88
N LEU A 476 -3.75 0.48 5.69
CA LEU A 476 -3.27 1.86 5.69
C LEU A 476 -1.84 2.00 6.26
N ASN A 477 -1.35 1.01 7.00
CA ASN A 477 0.05 0.99 7.42
C ASN A 477 1.00 0.99 6.21
N CYS A 478 0.64 0.30 5.12
CA CYS A 478 1.40 0.34 3.85
C CYS A 478 0.86 1.37 2.87
N HIS A 479 -0.47 1.49 2.79
CA HIS A 479 -1.15 2.29 1.78
C HIS A 479 -1.59 3.67 2.31
N ARG A 480 -0.73 4.32 3.11
CA ARG A 480 -1.04 5.63 3.71
C ARG A 480 -1.25 6.68 2.62
N GLY A 481 -2.50 7.08 2.41
CA GLY A 481 -2.86 7.97 1.30
C GLY A 481 -3.02 7.27 -0.05
N SER A 482 -2.83 5.97 -0.19
CA SER A 482 -2.97 5.25 -1.47
C SER A 482 -4.07 4.18 -1.48
N LEU A 483 -4.73 3.91 -0.34
CA LEU A 483 -5.84 2.94 -0.24
C LEU A 483 -7.20 3.50 -0.74
N TYR A 484 -7.23 3.90 -2.00
CA TYR A 484 -8.42 4.51 -2.59
C TYR A 484 -8.38 4.37 -4.11
N GLN A 485 -9.51 3.94 -4.68
CA GLN A 485 -9.56 3.47 -6.06
C GLN A 485 -10.71 4.12 -6.84
N HIS A 486 -10.70 3.94 -8.17
CA HIS A 486 -11.76 4.35 -9.09
C HIS A 486 -11.98 5.88 -9.15
N GLY A 487 -10.92 6.62 -9.48
CA GLY A 487 -10.96 8.08 -9.56
C GLY A 487 -10.83 8.79 -8.20
N GLY A 488 -10.56 8.03 -7.14
CA GLY A 488 -10.23 8.55 -5.82
C GLY A 488 -11.41 8.81 -4.88
N ASN A 489 -12.62 8.31 -5.21
CA ASN A 489 -13.84 8.54 -4.40
C ASN A 489 -14.16 7.42 -3.40
N ARG A 490 -13.40 6.32 -3.38
CA ARG A 490 -13.61 5.18 -2.47
C ARG A 490 -12.46 5.12 -1.51
N VAL A 491 -12.64 5.68 -0.31
CA VAL A 491 -11.54 6.10 0.56
C VAL A 491 -11.45 5.22 1.80
N ASP A 492 -10.33 4.52 1.95
CA ASP A 492 -9.81 3.98 3.21
C ASP A 492 -10.77 3.07 3.99
N ASN A 493 -11.70 2.42 3.29
CA ASN A 493 -12.66 1.50 3.88
C ASN A 493 -12.89 0.25 3.03
N VAL A 494 -12.37 -0.89 3.49
CA VAL A 494 -12.53 -2.18 2.80
C VAL A 494 -13.99 -2.64 2.76
N ASP A 495 -14.81 -2.28 3.76
CA ASP A 495 -16.24 -2.60 3.77
C ASP A 495 -17.01 -1.95 2.63
N MET A 496 -16.57 -0.77 2.18
CA MET A 496 -17.08 -0.10 0.98
C MET A 496 -16.64 -0.84 -0.27
N CYS A 497 -15.35 -1.20 -0.39
CA CYS A 497 -14.84 -1.93 -1.55
C CYS A 497 -15.58 -3.25 -1.77
N MET A 498 -15.94 -3.96 -0.70
CA MET A 498 -16.70 -5.20 -0.76
C MET A 498 -18.14 -5.06 -1.30
N LEU A 499 -18.68 -3.84 -1.44
CA LEU A 499 -19.93 -3.64 -2.18
C LEU A 499 -19.81 -3.98 -3.66
N CYS A 500 -18.60 -3.93 -4.23
CA CYS A 500 -18.35 -4.31 -5.62
C CYS A 500 -17.40 -5.51 -5.73
N HIS A 501 -16.42 -5.60 -4.83
CA HIS A 501 -15.42 -6.66 -4.77
C HIS A 501 -15.87 -7.77 -3.81
N ASN A 502 -17.00 -8.39 -4.12
CA ASN A 502 -17.56 -9.51 -3.36
C ASN A 502 -17.35 -10.85 -4.09
N VAL A 503 -17.76 -11.95 -3.47
CA VAL A 503 -17.51 -13.31 -3.99
C VAL A 503 -18.31 -13.67 -5.25
N ALA A 504 -19.29 -12.86 -5.65
CA ALA A 504 -19.99 -13.02 -6.94
C ALA A 504 -19.31 -12.23 -8.06
N ALA A 505 -18.36 -11.34 -7.75
CA ALA A 505 -17.77 -10.44 -8.70
C ALA A 505 -16.78 -11.17 -9.65
N ASN A 506 -17.12 -11.17 -10.94
CA ASN A 506 -16.34 -11.80 -12.01
C ASN A 506 -16.43 -10.94 -13.29
N ASP A 507 -15.33 -10.83 -14.03
CA ASP A 507 -15.23 -9.95 -15.20
C ASP A 507 -15.71 -10.61 -16.52
N GLU A 508 -16.25 -11.82 -16.48
CA GLU A 508 -16.72 -12.56 -17.67
C GLU A 508 -17.75 -11.79 -18.50
N TYR A 509 -18.67 -11.05 -17.84
CA TYR A 509 -19.59 -10.15 -18.55
C TYR A 509 -18.84 -9.13 -19.41
N VAL A 510 -17.78 -8.53 -18.87
CA VAL A 510 -16.98 -7.53 -19.60
C VAL A 510 -16.28 -8.18 -20.79
N ARG A 511 -15.72 -9.37 -20.59
CA ARG A 511 -15.04 -10.08 -21.67
C ARG A 511 -16.00 -10.43 -22.79
N VAL A 512 -17.14 -11.04 -22.47
CA VAL A 512 -18.07 -11.60 -23.46
C VAL A 512 -19.01 -10.54 -24.03
N ASP A 513 -19.73 -9.80 -23.21
CA ASP A 513 -20.77 -8.89 -23.67
C ASP A 513 -20.24 -7.49 -24.00
N GLU A 514 -19.26 -6.98 -23.25
CA GLU A 514 -18.66 -5.68 -23.57
C GLU A 514 -17.64 -5.79 -24.71
N PHE A 515 -16.82 -6.85 -24.78
CA PHE A 515 -15.77 -6.93 -25.81
C PHE A 515 -15.94 -8.06 -26.84
N GLY A 516 -16.70 -9.11 -26.58
CA GLY A 516 -16.78 -10.29 -27.46
C GLY A 516 -15.58 -11.23 -27.36
N VAL A 517 -14.74 -11.08 -26.34
CA VAL A 517 -13.52 -11.86 -26.10
C VAL A 517 -13.85 -13.24 -25.54
N VAL A 518 -13.30 -14.27 -26.16
CA VAL A 518 -13.37 -15.65 -25.62
C VAL A 518 -12.10 -16.05 -24.87
N ALA A 519 -12.17 -17.13 -24.09
CA ALA A 519 -11.05 -17.61 -23.28
C ALA A 519 -9.75 -17.82 -24.07
N SER A 520 -9.80 -18.28 -25.32
CA SER A 520 -8.58 -18.48 -26.14
C SER A 520 -7.90 -17.19 -26.57
N GLU A 521 -8.62 -16.07 -26.56
CA GLU A 521 -8.13 -14.75 -26.99
C GLU A 521 -7.75 -13.88 -25.80
N SER A 522 -8.39 -14.11 -24.66
CA SER A 522 -8.11 -13.40 -23.42
C SER A 522 -6.64 -13.49 -22.97
N TYR A 523 -6.17 -12.42 -22.31
CA TYR A 523 -4.76 -12.28 -21.94
C TYR A 523 -4.29 -13.28 -20.89
N ASP A 524 -5.20 -13.86 -20.10
CA ASP A 524 -4.92 -14.90 -19.09
C ASP A 524 -5.39 -16.31 -19.52
N GLY A 525 -5.99 -16.43 -20.71
CA GLY A 525 -6.53 -17.69 -21.20
C GLY A 525 -7.82 -18.15 -20.49
N ARG A 526 -8.53 -17.26 -19.80
CA ARG A 526 -9.72 -17.57 -18.98
C ARG A 526 -10.99 -16.95 -19.57
N ALA A 527 -12.12 -17.64 -19.37
CA ALA A 527 -13.43 -17.11 -19.69
C ALA A 527 -13.79 -15.91 -18.79
N GLY A 528 -13.35 -15.95 -17.54
CA GLY A 528 -13.48 -14.85 -16.59
C GLY A 528 -12.48 -14.95 -15.44
N GLN A 529 -12.33 -13.85 -14.72
CA GLN A 529 -11.49 -13.68 -13.56
C GLN A 529 -12.33 -13.16 -12.39
N ALA A 530 -12.34 -13.91 -11.30
CA ALA A 530 -12.91 -13.45 -10.04
C ALA A 530 -12.11 -12.25 -9.50
N PHE A 531 -12.81 -11.18 -9.14
CA PHE A 531 -12.20 -9.94 -8.62
C PHE A 531 -12.79 -9.52 -7.26
N GLY A 532 -13.29 -10.49 -6.50
CA GLY A 532 -13.63 -10.31 -5.09
C GLY A 532 -12.41 -9.82 -4.27
N MET A 533 -12.65 -9.14 -3.15
CA MET A 533 -11.58 -8.49 -2.37
C MET A 533 -10.48 -9.46 -1.96
N LYS A 534 -10.83 -10.69 -1.56
CA LYS A 534 -9.86 -11.72 -1.19
C LYS A 534 -9.09 -12.26 -2.41
N GLU A 535 -9.73 -12.40 -3.58
CA GLU A 535 -9.08 -12.80 -4.82
C GLU A 535 -8.10 -11.72 -5.31
N LEU A 536 -8.49 -10.45 -5.22
CA LEU A 536 -7.61 -9.34 -5.58
C LEU A 536 -6.44 -9.23 -4.60
N ALA A 537 -6.69 -9.17 -3.29
CA ALA A 537 -5.63 -9.01 -2.30
C ALA A 537 -4.61 -10.16 -2.35
N HIS A 538 -5.08 -11.41 -2.39
CA HIS A 538 -4.19 -12.58 -2.45
C HIS A 538 -3.63 -12.87 -3.85
N GLY A 539 -4.17 -12.23 -4.90
CA GLY A 539 -3.71 -12.42 -6.28
C GLY A 539 -2.70 -11.36 -6.69
N VAL A 540 -3.02 -10.09 -6.41
CA VAL A 540 -2.21 -8.93 -6.77
C VAL A 540 -0.96 -8.82 -5.91
N HIS A 541 -1.08 -8.83 -4.58
CA HIS A 541 0.09 -8.64 -3.71
C HIS A 541 1.25 -9.62 -3.99
N PRO A 542 1.02 -10.93 -4.21
CA PRO A 542 2.09 -11.85 -4.55
C PRO A 542 2.41 -11.94 -6.06
N ALA A 543 1.73 -11.22 -6.94
CA ALA A 543 1.84 -11.43 -8.39
C ALA A 543 3.28 -11.25 -8.91
N GLY A 544 3.97 -10.20 -8.45
CA GLY A 544 5.36 -9.91 -8.84
C GLY A 544 6.39 -10.88 -8.25
N ALA A 545 6.03 -11.68 -7.24
CA ALA A 545 6.92 -12.68 -6.63
C ALA A 545 6.61 -14.12 -7.08
N THR A 546 5.33 -14.45 -7.28
CA THR A 546 4.87 -15.81 -7.62
C THR A 546 4.81 -16.06 -9.13
N GLY A 547 4.71 -15.02 -9.94
CA GLY A 547 4.51 -15.14 -11.38
C GLY A 547 3.16 -15.74 -11.76
N ASN A 548 2.18 -15.76 -10.84
CA ASN A 548 0.82 -16.17 -11.15
C ASN A 548 0.06 -14.95 -11.70
N PRO A 549 -0.24 -14.90 -13.01
CA PRO A 549 -0.86 -13.72 -13.59
C PRO A 549 -2.31 -13.58 -13.13
N VAL A 550 -2.69 -12.33 -12.86
CA VAL A 550 -4.08 -11.90 -12.66
C VAL A 550 -4.40 -10.87 -13.74
N VAL A 551 -5.46 -11.09 -14.52
CA VAL A 551 -5.95 -10.11 -15.50
C VAL A 551 -7.41 -9.81 -15.24
N VAL A 552 -7.75 -8.54 -15.11
CA VAL A 552 -9.13 -8.08 -14.92
C VAL A 552 -9.50 -7.12 -16.04
N TYR A 553 -10.58 -7.45 -16.76
CA TYR A 553 -11.15 -6.62 -17.82
C TYR A 553 -12.22 -5.71 -17.22
N ARG A 554 -12.17 -4.41 -17.53
CA ARG A 554 -13.20 -3.43 -17.18
C ARG A 554 -13.41 -2.47 -18.36
N GLY A 555 -14.61 -1.91 -18.52
CA GLY A 555 -14.88 -0.87 -19.53
C GLY A 555 -14.14 0.48 -19.36
N ARG A 556 -13.20 0.59 -18.42
CA ARG A 556 -12.29 1.75 -18.25
C ARG A 556 -10.82 1.36 -18.19
N GLY A 557 -10.50 0.12 -18.59
CA GLY A 557 -9.14 -0.35 -18.63
C GLY A 557 -9.02 -1.85 -18.41
N ILE A 558 -7.96 -2.40 -18.97
CA ILE A 558 -7.50 -3.75 -18.73
C ILE A 558 -6.38 -3.67 -17.70
N TYR A 559 -6.42 -4.52 -16.68
CA TYR A 559 -5.42 -4.52 -15.61
C TYR A 559 -4.74 -5.88 -15.54
N GLY A 560 -3.43 -5.91 -15.65
CA GLY A 560 -2.60 -7.11 -15.59
C GLY A 560 -1.59 -7.02 -14.45
N TRP A 561 -1.49 -8.09 -13.66
CA TRP A 561 -0.48 -8.24 -12.62
C TRP A 561 0.29 -9.52 -12.81
N ALA A 562 1.62 -9.43 -12.96
CA ALA A 562 2.50 -10.58 -13.17
C ALA A 562 3.96 -10.18 -12.88
N THR A 563 4.93 -11.09 -13.08
CA THR A 563 6.36 -10.71 -13.00
C THR A 563 6.84 -10.01 -14.28
N SER A 564 6.19 -10.28 -15.42
CA SER A 564 6.47 -9.67 -16.72
C SER A 564 5.26 -9.79 -17.64
N GLU A 565 5.12 -8.85 -18.57
CA GLU A 565 4.09 -8.88 -19.63
C GLU A 565 4.19 -10.15 -20.49
N ASP A 566 5.37 -10.76 -20.63
CA ASP A 566 5.59 -12.00 -21.39
C ASP A 566 4.79 -13.20 -20.85
N GLN A 567 4.32 -13.13 -19.61
CA GLN A 567 3.45 -14.15 -19.01
C GLN A 567 2.00 -14.05 -19.49
N LEU A 568 1.61 -12.89 -20.04
CA LEU A 568 0.27 -12.60 -20.51
C LEU A 568 0.18 -12.88 -22.01
N ARG A 569 -0.81 -13.67 -22.41
CA ARG A 569 -1.02 -14.06 -23.81
C ARG A 569 -1.41 -12.83 -24.61
N ASN A 570 -0.80 -12.58 -25.76
CA ASN A 570 -1.20 -11.49 -26.65
C ASN A 570 -1.26 -10.10 -25.98
N TRP A 571 -0.53 -9.88 -24.88
CA TRP A 571 -0.48 -8.56 -24.25
C TRP A 571 0.00 -7.55 -25.30
N PRO A 572 -0.74 -6.45 -25.54
CA PRO A 572 -0.50 -5.65 -26.71
C PRO A 572 0.79 -4.84 -26.56
N SER A 573 1.64 -4.95 -27.58
CA SER A 573 2.77 -4.05 -27.81
C SER A 573 2.64 -3.52 -29.24
N GLY A 574 2.54 -2.20 -29.46
CA GLY A 574 2.39 -1.69 -30.82
C GLY A 574 1.80 -0.30 -30.93
N ALA A 575 1.02 -0.07 -31.99
CA ALA A 575 0.40 1.22 -32.25
C ALA A 575 -0.75 1.47 -31.26
N ASN A 576 -0.73 2.64 -30.64
CA ASN A 576 -1.76 3.06 -29.72
C ASN A 576 -3.06 3.38 -30.48
N CYS A 577 -4.19 3.19 -29.81
CA CYS A 577 -5.50 3.58 -30.29
C CYS A 577 -5.99 4.88 -29.61
N THR A 578 -7.09 5.41 -30.10
CA THR A 578 -7.78 6.55 -29.52
C THR A 578 -9.24 6.15 -29.34
N GLN A 579 -9.76 6.39 -28.14
CA GLN A 579 -11.16 6.19 -27.81
C GLN A 579 -12.06 7.17 -28.58
N ALA A 580 -13.34 6.84 -28.68
CA ALA A 580 -14.35 7.62 -29.39
C ALA A 580 -14.57 9.01 -28.78
N ASP A 581 -14.31 9.19 -27.48
CA ASP A 581 -14.35 10.47 -26.78
C ASP A 581 -13.04 11.29 -26.91
N GLY A 582 -12.03 10.73 -27.57
CA GLY A 582 -10.74 11.35 -27.82
C GLY A 582 -9.64 10.95 -26.85
N ASP A 583 -9.93 10.13 -25.84
CA ASP A 583 -8.92 9.67 -24.88
C ASP A 583 -7.89 8.74 -25.56
N THR A 584 -6.61 8.99 -25.30
CA THR A 584 -5.48 8.25 -25.88
C THR A 584 -4.25 8.37 -24.99
N GLY A 585 -3.26 7.51 -25.20
CA GLY A 585 -2.02 7.49 -24.44
C GLY A 585 -1.14 6.30 -24.82
N ASP A 586 0.06 6.25 -24.25
CA ASP A 586 1.06 5.21 -24.56
C ASP A 586 0.66 3.81 -24.13
N ASN A 587 -0.34 3.71 -23.26
CA ASN A 587 -0.91 2.45 -22.81
C ASN A 587 -2.28 2.14 -23.43
N TYR A 588 -2.77 2.93 -24.40
CA TYR A 588 -4.07 2.69 -25.03
C TYR A 588 -3.94 1.74 -26.20
N PHE A 589 -4.53 0.55 -26.09
CA PHE A 589 -4.51 -0.46 -27.14
C PHE A 589 -5.91 -1.02 -27.40
N THR A 590 -6.14 -1.45 -28.64
CA THR A 590 -7.34 -2.22 -28.98
C THR A 590 -7.28 -3.56 -28.28
N VAL A 591 -8.34 -3.91 -27.56
CA VAL A 591 -8.46 -5.19 -26.84
C VAL A 591 -8.37 -6.34 -27.84
N VAL A 592 -7.43 -7.27 -27.63
CA VAL A 592 -7.26 -8.41 -28.55
C VAL A 592 -8.48 -9.32 -28.51
N GLY A 593 -9.00 -9.66 -29.69
CA GLY A 593 -10.21 -10.45 -29.86
C GLY A 593 -11.51 -9.65 -29.77
N SER A 594 -11.43 -8.33 -29.53
CA SER A 594 -12.65 -7.52 -29.46
C SER A 594 -13.34 -7.39 -30.81
N GLU A 595 -14.67 -7.34 -30.82
CA GLU A 595 -15.43 -7.03 -32.03
C GLU A 595 -15.26 -5.55 -32.44
N ASP A 596 -15.22 -5.26 -33.76
CA ASP A 596 -15.06 -3.89 -34.30
C ASP A 596 -16.20 -2.94 -33.87
N ALA A 597 -17.34 -3.49 -33.44
CA ALA A 597 -18.49 -2.77 -32.91
C ALA A 597 -19.19 -3.65 -31.86
N PRO A 598 -18.72 -3.63 -30.60
CA PRO A 598 -19.25 -4.48 -29.56
C PRO A 598 -20.75 -4.25 -29.33
N ALA A 599 -21.47 -5.31 -28.94
CA ALA A 599 -22.92 -5.32 -28.90
C ALA A 599 -23.54 -4.31 -27.91
N ASP A 600 -22.79 -3.90 -26.89
CA ASP A 600 -23.18 -2.92 -25.87
C ASP A 600 -22.77 -1.47 -26.20
N GLY A 601 -22.00 -1.28 -27.29
CA GLY A 601 -21.44 0.01 -27.69
C GLY A 601 -20.18 0.41 -26.93
N SER A 602 -19.51 -0.53 -26.25
CA SER A 602 -18.23 -0.27 -25.60
C SER A 602 -17.14 0.10 -26.60
N ASP A 603 -16.12 0.81 -26.12
CA ASP A 603 -14.96 1.15 -26.92
C ASP A 603 -13.90 0.04 -26.82
N PRO A 604 -13.56 -0.65 -27.93
CA PRO A 604 -12.51 -1.66 -27.89
C PRO A 604 -11.12 -1.06 -27.63
N CYS A 605 -10.94 0.26 -27.76
CA CYS A 605 -9.73 0.95 -27.32
C CYS A 605 -9.75 1.14 -25.81
N GLN A 606 -8.83 0.50 -25.09
CA GLN A 606 -8.76 0.58 -23.63
C GLN A 606 -7.32 0.81 -23.14
N PRO A 607 -7.13 1.55 -22.03
CA PRO A 607 -5.84 1.60 -21.38
C PRO A 607 -5.49 0.23 -20.79
N HIS A 608 -4.32 -0.29 -21.13
CA HIS A 608 -3.75 -1.52 -20.58
C HIS A 608 -2.75 -1.16 -19.50
N ASN A 609 -3.06 -1.53 -18.26
CA ASN A 609 -2.28 -1.17 -17.09
C ASN A 609 -1.62 -2.44 -16.56
N PHE A 610 -0.32 -2.57 -16.82
CA PHE A 610 0.49 -3.66 -16.30
C PHE A 610 1.19 -3.23 -15.01
N HIS A 611 1.26 -4.14 -14.04
CA HIS A 611 1.96 -3.92 -12.79
C HIS A 611 2.73 -5.19 -12.36
N ALA A 612 3.95 -5.00 -11.86
CA ALA A 612 4.76 -6.04 -11.22
C ALA A 612 4.94 -5.72 -9.72
N PRO A 613 3.91 -5.95 -8.89
CA PRO A 613 3.88 -5.47 -7.51
C PRO A 613 4.91 -6.15 -6.63
N THR A 614 5.52 -5.37 -5.74
CA THR A 614 6.43 -5.84 -4.70
C THR A 614 5.71 -5.82 -3.35
N PHE A 615 5.64 -6.97 -2.67
CA PHE A 615 5.06 -7.05 -1.32
C PHE A 615 6.17 -6.90 -0.26
N PRO A 616 6.05 -5.97 0.70
CA PRO A 616 7.15 -5.63 1.62
C PRO A 616 7.39 -6.67 2.73
N ARG A 617 6.48 -7.65 2.90
CA ARG A 617 6.56 -8.69 3.95
C ARG A 617 6.68 -10.08 3.35
N GLY A 618 6.90 -11.07 4.22
CA GLY A 618 6.76 -12.47 3.83
C GLY A 618 5.32 -12.77 3.38
N LEU A 619 5.14 -13.48 2.26
CA LEU A 619 3.81 -13.88 1.77
C LEU A 619 3.04 -14.82 2.72
N TYR A 620 3.70 -15.31 3.77
CA TYR A 620 3.15 -16.12 4.84
C TYR A 620 2.72 -15.30 6.07
N ASP A 621 3.01 -13.99 6.12
CA ASP A 621 2.56 -13.11 7.20
C ASP A 621 1.08 -12.71 6.99
N CYS A 622 0.18 -13.56 7.49
CA CYS A 622 -1.25 -13.28 7.45
C CYS A 622 -1.65 -12.06 8.30
N ALA A 623 -0.88 -11.75 9.35
CA ALA A 623 -1.16 -10.64 10.27
C ALA A 623 -0.96 -9.27 9.61
N ALA A 624 -0.32 -9.23 8.43
CA ALA A 624 -0.25 -8.04 7.58
C ALA A 624 -1.62 -7.47 7.20
N CYS A 625 -2.68 -8.29 7.17
CA CYS A 625 -4.02 -7.86 6.75
C CYS A 625 -5.14 -8.34 7.68
N HIS A 626 -4.90 -9.45 8.39
CA HIS A 626 -5.90 -10.10 9.22
C HIS A 626 -5.77 -9.68 10.70
N PRO A 627 -6.88 -9.39 11.38
CA PRO A 627 -6.85 -9.15 12.82
C PRO A 627 -6.46 -10.43 13.57
N ALA A 628 -5.96 -10.30 14.80
CA ALA A 628 -5.55 -11.44 15.63
C ALA A 628 -6.67 -12.47 15.90
N THR A 629 -7.94 -12.10 15.72
CA THR A 629 -9.11 -12.97 15.88
C THR A 629 -9.49 -13.74 14.60
N PHE A 630 -8.73 -13.60 13.52
CA PHE A 630 -9.08 -14.12 12.20
C PHE A 630 -9.34 -15.62 12.16
N ASP A 631 -8.56 -16.42 12.88
CA ASP A 631 -8.70 -17.89 12.87
C ASP A 631 -10.08 -18.35 13.38
N ASP A 632 -10.67 -17.61 14.32
CA ASP A 632 -12.01 -17.86 14.85
C ASP A 632 -13.14 -17.47 13.86
N LEU A 633 -12.80 -16.73 12.80
CA LEU A 633 -13.74 -16.17 11.83
C LEU A 633 -13.81 -16.95 10.51
N LEU A 634 -12.93 -17.93 10.32
CA LEU A 634 -12.84 -18.69 9.08
C LEU A 634 -14.01 -19.69 8.94
N PRO A 635 -14.92 -19.49 7.97
CA PRO A 635 -16.09 -20.35 7.84
C PRO A 635 -15.74 -21.63 7.08
N GLU A 636 -16.26 -22.79 7.53
CA GLU A 636 -15.99 -24.09 6.91
C GLU A 636 -16.16 -24.05 5.37
N PRO A 637 -15.15 -24.48 4.59
CA PRO A 637 -15.12 -24.23 3.15
C PRO A 637 -16.23 -24.93 2.38
N LYS A 638 -16.83 -25.99 2.95
CA LYS A 638 -17.95 -26.74 2.38
C LYS A 638 -19.33 -26.13 2.61
N VAL A 639 -19.41 -25.06 3.39
CA VAL A 639 -20.70 -24.49 3.83
C VAL A 639 -20.77 -22.97 3.67
N ALA A 640 -19.62 -22.30 3.64
CA ALA A 640 -19.55 -20.87 3.48
C ALA A 640 -19.97 -20.41 2.07
N MET A 641 -20.30 -19.11 1.96
CA MET A 641 -20.68 -18.50 0.69
C MET A 641 -19.59 -18.67 -0.37
N ALA A 642 -19.93 -19.34 -1.47
CA ALA A 642 -18.99 -19.68 -2.53
C ALA A 642 -18.60 -18.50 -3.43
N THR A 643 -17.40 -18.58 -4.00
CA THR A 643 -16.91 -17.67 -5.04
C THR A 643 -17.33 -18.14 -6.43
N THR A 644 -17.72 -17.20 -7.29
CA THR A 644 -17.89 -17.40 -8.74
C THR A 644 -16.52 -17.48 -9.38
N VAL A 645 -16.16 -18.62 -9.93
CA VAL A 645 -14.91 -18.75 -10.72
C VAL A 645 -15.18 -18.65 -12.22
N GLU A 646 -16.40 -18.97 -12.65
CA GLU A 646 -16.94 -18.78 -14.00
C GLU A 646 -18.42 -18.44 -13.82
N ALA A 647 -18.90 -17.35 -14.42
CA ALA A 647 -20.28 -16.90 -14.37
C ALA A 647 -21.18 -17.70 -15.33
N GLY A 648 -20.59 -18.47 -16.26
CA GLY A 648 -21.32 -19.37 -17.13
C GLY A 648 -22.02 -18.63 -18.28
N ALA A 649 -23.24 -19.02 -18.63
CA ALA A 649 -23.95 -18.41 -19.75
C ALA A 649 -24.79 -17.19 -19.30
N PRO A 650 -24.94 -16.14 -20.14
CA PRO A 650 -25.80 -15.00 -19.83
C PRO A 650 -27.24 -15.40 -19.46
N PRO A 651 -27.95 -14.57 -18.66
CA PRO A 651 -27.52 -13.29 -18.08
C PRO A 651 -26.57 -13.47 -16.89
N PHE A 652 -25.55 -12.62 -16.76
CA PHE A 652 -24.54 -12.73 -15.71
C PHE A 652 -24.90 -11.99 -14.41
N GLY A 653 -25.73 -10.94 -14.50
CA GLY A 653 -26.09 -10.07 -13.37
C GLY A 653 -27.48 -10.34 -12.77
N GLY A 654 -27.79 -9.60 -11.71
CA GLY A 654 -29.04 -9.73 -10.95
C GLY A 654 -29.17 -11.03 -10.15
N GLU A 655 -30.23 -11.14 -9.35
CA GLU A 655 -30.46 -12.29 -8.46
C GLU A 655 -30.62 -13.63 -9.23
N SER A 656 -31.10 -13.59 -10.47
CA SER A 656 -31.30 -14.79 -11.31
C SER A 656 -30.09 -15.18 -12.17
N GLY A 657 -29.15 -14.26 -12.41
CA GLY A 657 -28.01 -14.49 -13.31
C GLY A 657 -26.88 -15.33 -12.73
N GLN A 658 -26.91 -15.60 -11.42
CA GLN A 658 -25.85 -16.32 -10.71
C GLN A 658 -26.16 -17.82 -10.47
N ILE A 659 -27.24 -18.34 -11.06
CA ILE A 659 -27.73 -19.70 -10.77
C ILE A 659 -26.85 -20.77 -11.43
N ASN A 660 -26.31 -20.46 -12.60
CA ASN A 660 -25.46 -21.34 -13.41
C ASN A 660 -23.96 -21.13 -13.19
N ASP A 661 -23.58 -20.27 -12.25
CA ASP A 661 -22.18 -20.05 -11.87
C ASP A 661 -21.48 -21.36 -11.53
N VAL A 662 -20.24 -21.51 -12.00
CA VAL A 662 -19.30 -22.47 -11.46
C VAL A 662 -18.75 -21.91 -10.15
N LEU A 663 -19.02 -22.62 -9.06
CA LEU A 663 -18.75 -22.16 -7.71
C LEU A 663 -17.59 -22.92 -7.07
N GLN A 664 -16.77 -22.22 -6.30
CA GLN A 664 -15.68 -22.79 -5.50
C GLN A 664 -15.76 -22.30 -4.05
N GLY A 665 -15.43 -23.18 -3.09
CA GLY A 665 -15.52 -22.88 -1.66
C GLY A 665 -14.65 -21.70 -1.25
N VAL A 666 -15.15 -20.88 -0.32
CA VAL A 666 -14.60 -19.55 -0.02
C VAL A 666 -13.11 -19.58 0.39
N GLN A 667 -12.72 -20.53 1.25
CA GLN A 667 -11.34 -20.66 1.70
C GLN A 667 -10.47 -21.29 0.61
N THR A 668 -11.07 -22.19 -0.18
CA THR A 668 -10.39 -22.84 -1.30
C THR A 668 -9.88 -21.80 -2.29
N THR A 669 -10.71 -20.81 -2.67
CA THR A 669 -10.26 -19.75 -3.59
C THR A 669 -9.19 -18.87 -2.95
N SER A 670 -9.31 -18.52 -1.68
CA SER A 670 -8.28 -17.75 -0.97
C SER A 670 -6.89 -18.40 -1.04
N CYS A 671 -6.81 -19.73 -0.89
CA CYS A 671 -5.54 -20.45 -0.92
C CYS A 671 -5.00 -20.62 -2.34
N VAL A 672 -5.84 -21.03 -3.29
CA VAL A 672 -5.35 -21.40 -4.64
C VAL A 672 -5.03 -20.20 -5.53
N THR A 673 -5.40 -18.99 -5.12
CA THR A 673 -4.95 -17.75 -5.76
C THR A 673 -3.43 -17.60 -5.68
N CYS A 674 -2.83 -17.91 -4.52
CA CYS A 674 -1.37 -17.93 -4.36
C CYS A 674 -0.79 -19.32 -4.64
N HIS A 675 -1.45 -20.39 -4.18
CA HIS A 675 -1.01 -21.77 -4.36
C HIS A 675 -1.58 -22.41 -5.64
N ALA A 676 -1.16 -21.91 -6.80
CA ALA A 676 -1.72 -22.30 -8.09
C ALA A 676 -1.35 -23.72 -8.59
N GLY A 677 -0.41 -24.39 -7.92
CA GLY A 677 0.09 -25.72 -8.30
C GLY A 677 -0.97 -26.83 -8.17
N GLY A 678 -0.88 -27.85 -9.03
CA GLY A 678 -1.88 -28.93 -9.11
C GLY A 678 -2.09 -29.71 -7.80
N ALA A 679 -1.01 -30.00 -7.06
CA ALA A 679 -1.11 -30.68 -5.77
C ALA A 679 -1.81 -29.83 -4.70
N ALA A 680 -1.50 -28.53 -4.65
CA ALA A 680 -2.13 -27.60 -3.72
C ALA A 680 -3.61 -27.42 -4.03
N LYS A 681 -3.98 -27.28 -5.31
CA LYS A 681 -5.37 -27.28 -5.75
C LYS A 681 -6.08 -28.57 -5.35
N GLY A 682 -5.47 -29.73 -5.59
CA GLY A 682 -6.00 -31.02 -5.19
C GLY A 682 -6.26 -31.12 -3.68
N HIS A 683 -5.32 -30.66 -2.85
CA HIS A 683 -5.50 -30.58 -1.40
C HIS A 683 -6.64 -29.63 -1.00
N ALA A 684 -6.70 -28.44 -1.60
CA ALA A 684 -7.76 -27.48 -1.33
C ALA A 684 -9.14 -28.07 -1.68
N TYR A 685 -9.26 -28.80 -2.79
CA TYR A 685 -10.53 -29.45 -3.18
C TYR A 685 -10.94 -30.61 -2.27
N GLN A 686 -10.01 -31.30 -1.60
CA GLN A 686 -10.35 -32.34 -0.62
C GLN A 686 -11.07 -31.75 0.60
N ASN A 687 -10.61 -30.57 1.04
CA ASN A 687 -11.17 -29.85 2.17
C ASN A 687 -12.39 -28.99 1.77
N GLY A 688 -12.49 -28.58 0.51
CA GLY A 688 -13.65 -27.92 -0.09
C GLY A 688 -14.39 -28.81 -1.09
N TRP A 689 -14.67 -28.27 -2.28
CA TRP A 689 -15.19 -29.02 -3.42
C TRP A 689 -14.47 -28.63 -4.70
N THR A 690 -14.47 -29.53 -5.68
CA THR A 690 -14.02 -29.22 -7.04
C THR A 690 -15.00 -28.22 -7.68
N PRO A 691 -14.51 -27.17 -8.37
CA PRO A 691 -15.37 -26.18 -9.03
C PRO A 691 -16.49 -26.85 -9.84
N GLN A 692 -17.74 -26.46 -9.56
CA GLN A 692 -18.92 -27.04 -10.18
C GLN A 692 -20.11 -26.08 -10.10
N ALA A 693 -21.07 -26.24 -11.01
CA ALA A 693 -22.38 -25.61 -10.90
C ALA A 693 -23.28 -26.36 -9.91
N PHE A 694 -24.22 -25.65 -9.29
CA PHE A 694 -25.18 -26.21 -8.34
C PHE A 694 -26.63 -26.01 -8.83
N PRO A 695 -27.58 -26.92 -8.53
CA PRO A 695 -28.94 -26.86 -9.05
C PRO A 695 -29.68 -25.54 -8.83
N GLU A 696 -29.45 -24.86 -7.71
CA GLU A 696 -29.99 -23.53 -7.39
C GLU A 696 -28.85 -22.52 -7.12
N GLY A 697 -27.69 -22.72 -7.75
CA GLY A 697 -26.49 -21.93 -7.49
C GLY A 697 -26.11 -21.91 -6.01
N ARG A 698 -25.77 -20.71 -5.50
CA ARG A 698 -25.42 -20.49 -4.08
C ARG A 698 -26.52 -20.87 -3.10
N LYS A 699 -27.79 -20.80 -3.51
CA LYS A 699 -28.91 -21.18 -2.64
C LYS A 699 -28.82 -22.66 -2.22
N THR A 700 -28.38 -23.54 -3.11
CA THR A 700 -28.16 -24.96 -2.75
C THR A 700 -27.14 -25.12 -1.63
N ILE A 701 -26.08 -24.30 -1.62
CA ILE A 701 -25.05 -24.33 -0.58
C ILE A 701 -25.62 -23.80 0.73
N ILE A 702 -26.40 -22.73 0.70
CA ILE A 702 -27.02 -22.15 1.90
C ILE A 702 -28.05 -23.11 2.50
N ASP A 703 -28.96 -23.66 1.70
CA ASP A 703 -30.04 -24.55 2.18
C ASP A 703 -29.53 -25.88 2.76
N ALA A 704 -28.29 -26.27 2.43
CA ALA A 704 -27.65 -27.45 3.00
C ALA A 704 -27.11 -27.24 4.43
N ASN A 705 -27.17 -26.00 4.94
CA ASN A 705 -26.62 -25.56 6.23
C ASN A 705 -27.69 -24.89 7.10
#